data_AF-A0A261Y7B1-F1
#
_entry.id   AF-A0A261Y7B1-F1
#
_cell.length_a   1.000
_cell.length_b   1.000
_cell.length_c   1.000
_cell.angle_alpha   90.00
_cell.angle_beta   90.00
_cell.angle_gamma   90.00
#
_symmetry.space_group_name_H-M   'P 1'
#
loop_
_entity.id
_entity.type
_entity.pdbx_description
1 polymer ?
#
loop_
_entity_poly.entity_id
_entity_poly.type
_entity_poly.pdbx_seq_one_letter_code
_entity_poly.pdbx_strand_id
1 'polypeptide(L)'
;MRLKSRMVSIHYRLILLLVLCALWLVYAQELAHEPADSGVEGVMDVNVHRDAGAFAYSQAMDLLSTIPATTYHSTPNAQPSFSHVDKPNDNLFLTHPLRFVRQVYDQLKAAIRVARQPSTRSDTFDKDTTITTHSTPHNATLDRALELLNNAAYQHDHADALYTLGNMYTYGHYGLPHNYTAAYHHYAKLADQTGNATAQHMLGFFHATGLASERDQGLALLYHSFAAMGNVIASQMTLGYRYMTGIGTPGKCEDAVYYYKQVADKVIEYYLSGPPGGRALPLPKVRLSDDDGGVYGAGASWGPRKSLSTTDGDGASLEDVLEYYRYMAKRRGEYSAQLILGQLYYQGTRSVPQNFKLAYDYLKLVVEQYFPLASTNPIAPEPHGQPLATNPGLNNGRGPPPTGTAAHAAGLAASLLGKMYLRGEYVPQDNRTAWEWFLRGAELSNPSGLHGVGMMYRDGIFVPQDIEKASEYFKEAADQDYDEAQVSLGRILMSTEARLPGALQYFKSAASPPKRNLLAYYYLAEMHRLGIATPVSCQVAVNYYKLVAEKGDWLDPVMETAYNAYRAGDEENALLHYIMAAERGYEVAQSNVAWLLDTNKHLLELPAIFGQPPPRDPRREELAFIYWSRASNQENLDARMKVGDYYYWGIGVNKSAEKAASVYRIISDLKYSSMAMWNLGWMHENGMGVAKDLHLAKRFYDQAVESNPDAYLPVMLSLVNLHVKIFWTWLTGGDGLHGNDKTRSQQYSELDEPKRWLYFAERSDVGNAVPQTEDLDEHAHPRRPNTESPDWDIGREGEHITKKYTKDRRQRMLEAGEDFDEDDFIREAANGAQGLGPDGYPDNSRRLRDEDLSDEEYDELVEDVVILTLFAVIAGLVYIRQNRLRQQAQEPQAQGANNQNQGIIGALQEGWGVIRRFFG
;
A
#
# COMPACT_ATOMS: atom_id res chain seq x y z
N MET A 1 -29.83 -64.83 -38.99
CA MET A 1 -29.83 -63.45 -38.45
C MET A 1 -31.04 -63.07 -37.58
N ARG A 2 -32.15 -63.84 -37.53
CA ARG A 2 -33.30 -63.51 -36.63
C ARG A 2 -33.21 -64.05 -35.18
N LEU A 3 -32.18 -64.84 -34.83
CA LEU A 3 -31.95 -65.33 -33.45
C LEU A 3 -31.03 -64.41 -32.61
N LYS A 4 -30.08 -63.68 -33.22
CA LYS A 4 -29.19 -62.75 -32.50
C LYS A 4 -29.91 -61.49 -31.98
N SER A 5 -30.98 -61.05 -32.64
CA SER A 5 -31.76 -59.87 -32.22
C SER A 5 -32.63 -60.12 -30.98
N ARG A 6 -33.13 -61.35 -30.77
CA ARG A 6 -33.94 -61.68 -29.58
C ARG A 6 -33.11 -61.87 -28.31
N MET A 7 -31.87 -62.34 -28.42
CA MET A 7 -30.98 -62.52 -27.26
C MET A 7 -30.50 -61.18 -26.67
N VAL A 8 -30.25 -60.18 -27.52
CA VAL A 8 -29.84 -58.82 -27.10
C VAL A 8 -31.00 -58.09 -26.40
N SER A 9 -32.24 -58.30 -26.83
CA SER A 9 -33.43 -57.72 -26.18
C SER A 9 -33.69 -58.30 -24.78
N ILE A 10 -33.42 -59.60 -24.59
CA ILE A 10 -33.57 -60.25 -23.28
C ILE A 10 -32.47 -59.78 -22.32
N HIS A 11 -31.23 -59.62 -22.79
CA HIS A 11 -30.14 -59.09 -21.96
C HIS A 11 -30.39 -57.65 -21.54
N TYR A 12 -30.87 -56.80 -22.44
CA TYR A 12 -31.22 -55.42 -22.10
C TYR A 12 -32.37 -55.34 -21.08
N ARG A 13 -33.39 -56.19 -21.22
CA ARG A 13 -34.50 -56.23 -20.24
C ARG A 13 -34.06 -56.76 -18.88
N LEU A 14 -33.12 -57.72 -18.84
CA LEU A 14 -32.58 -58.24 -17.58
C LEU A 14 -31.71 -57.20 -16.86
N ILE A 15 -30.90 -56.45 -17.62
CA ILE A 15 -30.07 -55.37 -17.09
C ILE A 15 -30.96 -54.22 -16.56
N LEU A 16 -32.01 -53.85 -17.30
CA LEU A 16 -32.96 -52.83 -16.86
C LEU A 16 -33.68 -53.24 -15.56
N LEU A 17 -34.04 -54.52 -15.41
CA LEU A 17 -34.66 -55.06 -14.21
C LEU A 17 -33.70 -55.05 -13.01
N LEU A 18 -32.42 -55.35 -13.23
CA LEU A 18 -31.39 -55.30 -12.18
C LEU A 18 -31.09 -53.86 -11.74
N VAL A 19 -31.09 -52.90 -12.67
CA VAL A 19 -30.92 -51.47 -12.36
C VAL A 19 -32.14 -50.93 -11.59
N LEU A 20 -33.35 -51.34 -11.95
CA LEU A 20 -34.57 -50.96 -11.23
C LEU A 20 -34.63 -51.58 -9.82
N CYS A 21 -34.18 -52.84 -9.65
CA CYS A 21 -34.02 -53.44 -8.32
C CYS A 21 -32.96 -52.74 -7.47
N ALA A 22 -31.85 -52.30 -8.07
CA ALA A 22 -30.81 -51.56 -7.36
C ALA A 22 -31.30 -50.17 -6.92
N LEU A 23 -32.03 -49.46 -7.79
CA LEU A 23 -32.66 -48.18 -7.45
C LEU A 23 -33.74 -48.33 -6.39
N TRP A 24 -34.51 -49.44 -6.40
CA TRP A 24 -35.49 -49.73 -5.37
C TRP A 24 -34.86 -50.08 -4.01
N LEU A 25 -33.71 -50.77 -4.02
CA LEU A 25 -32.94 -51.04 -2.80
C LEU A 25 -32.33 -49.77 -2.19
N VAL A 26 -31.81 -48.85 -3.02
CA VAL A 26 -31.32 -47.55 -2.56
C VAL A 26 -32.46 -46.70 -2.01
N TYR A 27 -33.61 -46.67 -2.68
CA TYR A 27 -34.81 -45.95 -2.22
C TYR A 27 -35.40 -46.56 -0.93
N ALA A 28 -35.34 -47.88 -0.76
CA ALA A 28 -35.74 -48.55 0.48
C ALA A 28 -34.76 -48.30 1.65
N GLN A 29 -33.51 -47.96 1.36
CA GLN A 29 -32.49 -47.64 2.36
C GLN A 29 -32.60 -46.18 2.85
N GLU A 30 -33.10 -45.27 2.00
CA GLU A 30 -33.43 -43.88 2.36
C GLU A 30 -34.74 -43.75 3.17
N LEU A 31 -35.70 -44.67 3.01
CA LEU A 31 -36.94 -44.69 3.81
C LEU A 31 -36.78 -45.31 5.22
N ALA A 32 -35.60 -45.85 5.55
CA ALA A 32 -35.32 -46.46 6.86
C ALA A 32 -34.70 -45.48 7.88
N HIS A 33 -34.50 -44.21 7.50
CA HIS A 33 -34.06 -43.14 8.40
C HIS A 33 -35.11 -42.03 8.49
N GLU A 34 -36.24 -42.32 9.13
CA GLU A 34 -37.02 -41.29 9.82
C GLU A 34 -36.46 -41.13 11.24
N PRO A 35 -36.21 -39.89 11.72
CA PRO A 35 -35.93 -39.65 13.12
C PRO A 35 -37.20 -39.89 13.94
N ALA A 36 -37.08 -40.64 15.02
CA ALA A 36 -38.15 -40.86 15.97
C ALA A 36 -38.53 -39.52 16.64
N ASP A 37 -39.71 -39.00 16.29
CA ASP A 37 -40.43 -37.99 17.06
C ASP A 37 -40.74 -38.58 18.44
N SER A 38 -39.97 -38.15 19.45
CA SER A 38 -40.34 -38.29 20.86
C SER A 38 -40.75 -36.92 21.38
N GLY A 39 -42.06 -36.65 21.27
CA GLY A 39 -42.68 -35.57 21.98
C GLY A 39 -42.76 -35.87 23.48
N VAL A 40 -42.53 -34.82 24.27
CA VAL A 40 -42.85 -34.68 25.70
C VAL A 40 -41.75 -35.14 26.67
N GLU A 41 -40.67 -34.35 26.76
CA GLU A 41 -39.97 -33.96 28.01
C GLU A 41 -38.81 -33.00 27.64
N GLY A 42 -39.04 -31.68 27.64
CA GLY A 42 -38.10 -30.75 26.98
C GLY A 42 -37.91 -29.39 27.65
N VAL A 43 -38.15 -29.28 28.96
CA VAL A 43 -37.88 -28.02 29.70
C VAL A 43 -36.80 -28.20 30.77
N MET A 44 -36.42 -29.43 31.14
CA MET A 44 -35.29 -29.69 32.05
C MET A 44 -33.98 -30.07 31.34
N ASP A 45 -34.02 -30.71 30.15
CA ASP A 45 -32.80 -31.18 29.46
C ASP A 45 -32.00 -30.08 28.75
N VAL A 46 -32.63 -28.97 28.33
CA VAL A 46 -31.93 -27.87 27.64
C VAL A 46 -30.85 -27.23 28.54
N ASN A 47 -31.10 -27.15 29.86
CA ASN A 47 -30.13 -26.59 30.80
C ASN A 47 -28.97 -27.54 31.04
N VAL A 48 -29.22 -28.86 31.12
CA VAL A 48 -28.17 -29.87 31.31
C VAL A 48 -27.24 -29.96 30.10
N HIS A 49 -27.80 -29.89 28.88
CA HIS A 49 -27.01 -29.87 27.65
C HIS A 49 -26.20 -28.56 27.49
N ARG A 50 -26.77 -27.43 27.90
CA ARG A 50 -26.06 -26.13 27.89
C ARG A 50 -24.91 -26.08 28.90
N ASP A 51 -25.12 -26.63 30.09
CA ASP A 51 -24.09 -26.69 31.14
C ASP A 51 -22.98 -27.69 30.78
N ALA A 52 -23.32 -28.82 30.15
CA ALA A 52 -22.35 -29.80 29.64
C ALA A 52 -21.50 -29.22 28.50
N GLY A 53 -22.11 -28.49 27.56
CA GLY A 53 -21.40 -27.80 26.48
C GLY A 53 -20.45 -26.72 26.98
N ALA A 54 -20.89 -25.91 27.95
CA ALA A 54 -20.06 -24.89 28.58
C ALA A 54 -18.86 -25.51 29.34
N PHE A 55 -19.07 -26.64 30.03
CA PHE A 55 -18.00 -27.36 30.71
C PHE A 55 -16.98 -27.96 29.74
N ALA A 56 -17.43 -28.58 28.66
CA ALA A 56 -16.56 -29.10 27.61
C ALA A 56 -15.74 -27.97 26.95
N TYR A 57 -16.37 -26.82 26.71
CA TYR A 57 -15.71 -25.63 26.19
C TYR A 57 -14.66 -25.07 27.15
N SER A 58 -14.97 -24.94 28.45
CA SER A 58 -13.98 -24.49 29.44
C SER A 58 -12.81 -25.44 29.54
N GLN A 59 -13.05 -26.76 29.51
CA GLN A 59 -11.99 -27.77 29.54
C GLN A 59 -11.09 -27.67 28.30
N ALA A 60 -11.69 -27.41 27.13
CA ALA A 60 -10.91 -27.20 25.90
C ALA A 60 -10.05 -25.93 25.98
N MET A 61 -10.60 -24.83 26.51
CA MET A 61 -9.84 -23.59 26.68
C MET A 61 -8.70 -23.72 27.68
N ASP A 62 -8.89 -24.45 28.77
CA ASP A 62 -7.83 -24.76 29.72
C ASP A 62 -6.70 -25.54 29.05
N LEU A 63 -7.02 -26.55 28.22
CA LEU A 63 -6.02 -27.28 27.45
C LEU A 63 -5.30 -26.37 26.46
N LEU A 64 -6.02 -25.53 25.71
CA LEU A 64 -5.42 -24.58 24.77
C LEU A 64 -4.49 -23.57 25.47
N SER A 65 -4.79 -23.16 26.70
CA SER A 65 -3.94 -22.25 27.47
C SER A 65 -2.56 -22.84 27.82
N THR A 66 -2.44 -24.17 27.86
CA THR A 66 -1.17 -24.87 28.10
C THR A 66 -0.26 -24.93 26.87
N ILE A 67 -0.84 -24.69 25.70
CA ILE A 67 -0.16 -24.75 24.41
C ILE A 67 0.43 -23.36 24.16
N PRO A 68 1.75 -23.22 23.97
CA PRO A 68 2.31 -21.94 23.54
C PRO A 68 1.62 -21.52 22.25
N ALA A 69 1.24 -20.25 22.15
CA ALA A 69 0.62 -19.69 20.95
C ALA A 69 1.65 -19.67 19.81
N THR A 70 1.86 -20.82 19.18
CA THR A 70 2.65 -20.96 17.96
C THR A 70 1.70 -20.79 16.79
N THR A 71 2.02 -19.87 15.88
CA THR A 71 1.37 -19.82 14.57
C THR A 71 1.98 -20.91 13.68
N TYR A 72 1.15 -21.51 12.83
CA TYR A 72 1.65 -22.47 11.84
C TYR A 72 2.58 -21.75 10.86
N HIS A 73 3.84 -22.19 10.77
CA HIS A 73 4.78 -21.71 9.76
C HIS A 73 4.70 -22.61 8.53
N SER A 74 4.11 -22.11 7.45
CA SER A 74 4.22 -22.74 6.13
C SER A 74 5.70 -22.82 5.76
N THR A 75 6.23 -24.02 5.51
CA THR A 75 7.58 -24.15 4.94
C THR A 75 7.66 -23.38 3.61
N PRO A 76 8.82 -22.82 3.21
CA PRO A 76 8.96 -21.92 2.05
C PRO A 76 8.47 -22.47 0.68
N ASN A 77 8.13 -23.76 0.62
CA ASN A 77 7.66 -24.45 -0.59
C ASN A 77 6.16 -24.81 -0.56
N ALA A 78 5.42 -24.48 0.50
CA ALA A 78 3.98 -24.63 0.54
C ALA A 78 3.35 -23.34 -0.01
N GLN A 79 2.85 -23.39 -1.24
CA GLN A 79 2.08 -22.28 -1.81
C GLN A 79 0.77 -22.11 -1.03
N PRO A 80 0.29 -20.87 -0.81
CA PRO A 80 -0.99 -20.64 -0.17
C PRO A 80 -2.07 -21.39 -0.93
N SER A 81 -2.71 -22.34 -0.25
CA SER A 81 -3.71 -23.21 -0.87
C SER A 81 -5.00 -22.42 -1.11
N PHE A 82 -5.13 -21.82 -2.30
CA PHE A 82 -6.43 -21.39 -2.78
C PHE A 82 -7.27 -22.64 -3.00
N SER A 83 -8.21 -22.89 -2.08
CA SER A 83 -9.04 -24.09 -2.13
C SER A 83 -9.75 -24.19 -3.49
N HIS A 84 -9.52 -25.30 -4.18
CA HIS A 84 -10.19 -25.60 -5.44
C HIS A 84 -11.65 -25.96 -5.09
N VAL A 85 -12.60 -25.08 -5.41
CA VAL A 85 -13.99 -25.52 -5.57
C VAL A 85 -14.02 -26.34 -6.86
N ASP A 86 -13.94 -27.66 -6.73
CA ASP A 86 -14.14 -28.58 -7.84
C ASP A 86 -15.59 -28.44 -8.32
N LYS A 87 -15.77 -27.79 -9.47
CA LYS A 87 -17.03 -27.92 -10.22
C LYS A 87 -17.17 -29.40 -10.61
N PRO A 88 -18.34 -30.03 -10.45
CA PRO A 88 -18.57 -31.35 -11.01
C PRO A 88 -18.34 -31.25 -12.53
N ASN A 89 -17.37 -32.02 -13.03
CA ASN A 89 -17.00 -32.06 -14.43
C ASN A 89 -18.13 -32.68 -15.27
N ASP A 90 -19.10 -31.85 -15.66
CA ASP A 90 -19.97 -32.11 -16.80
C ASP A 90 -19.21 -31.79 -18.08
N ASN A 91 -18.26 -32.66 -18.44
CA ASN A 91 -17.67 -32.76 -19.79
C ASN A 91 -16.85 -34.05 -19.91
N LEU A 92 -17.53 -35.20 -19.85
CA LEU A 92 -16.95 -36.48 -20.26
C LEU A 92 -17.52 -36.92 -21.62
N PHE A 93 -17.24 -36.14 -22.67
CA PHE A 93 -17.34 -36.64 -24.04
C PHE A 93 -16.10 -36.32 -24.85
N LEU A 94 -15.44 -37.41 -25.27
CA LEU A 94 -14.52 -37.55 -26.40
C LEU A 94 -13.14 -36.88 -26.26
N THR A 95 -12.13 -37.66 -25.87
CA THR A 95 -10.94 -37.91 -26.72
C THR A 95 -9.97 -38.97 -26.14
N HIS A 96 -9.56 -39.89 -27.02
CA HIS A 96 -8.43 -40.84 -26.99
C HIS A 96 -8.45 -42.13 -26.13
N PRO A 97 -8.53 -43.33 -26.76
CA PRO A 97 -8.62 -44.65 -26.09
C PRO A 97 -7.31 -45.25 -25.56
N LEU A 98 -6.16 -44.56 -25.69
CA LEU A 98 -4.84 -45.14 -25.35
C LEU A 98 -4.36 -44.87 -23.91
N ARG A 99 -4.97 -43.92 -23.17
CA ARG A 99 -4.63 -43.69 -21.75
C ARG A 99 -5.30 -44.69 -20.80
N PHE A 100 -6.51 -45.13 -21.13
CA PHE A 100 -7.26 -46.12 -20.33
C PHE A 100 -6.55 -47.48 -20.26
N VAL A 101 -5.97 -47.93 -21.38
CA VAL A 101 -5.26 -49.22 -21.45
C VAL A 101 -4.00 -49.22 -20.57
N ARG A 102 -3.31 -48.07 -20.44
CA ARG A 102 -2.10 -47.95 -19.62
C ARG A 102 -2.43 -47.95 -18.12
N GLN A 103 -3.51 -47.27 -17.74
CA GLN A 103 -3.97 -47.19 -16.36
C GLN A 103 -4.48 -48.55 -15.84
N VAL A 104 -5.15 -49.32 -16.70
CA VAL A 104 -5.59 -50.69 -16.38
C VAL A 104 -4.40 -51.66 -16.28
N TYR A 105 -3.39 -51.50 -17.15
CA TYR A 105 -2.18 -52.34 -17.11
C TYR A 105 -1.35 -52.11 -15.83
N ASP A 106 -1.22 -50.88 -15.37
CA ASP A 106 -0.44 -50.54 -14.17
C ASP A 106 -1.15 -51.00 -12.87
N GLN A 107 -2.49 -50.92 -12.82
CA GLN A 107 -3.26 -51.47 -11.70
C GLN A 107 -3.23 -53.01 -11.64
N LEU A 108 -3.26 -53.69 -12.79
CA LEU A 108 -3.09 -55.15 -12.87
C LEU A 108 -1.69 -55.60 -12.43
N LYS A 109 -0.65 -54.81 -12.76
CA LYS A 109 0.74 -55.11 -12.37
C LYS A 109 0.98 -54.96 -10.87
N ALA A 110 0.28 -54.03 -10.21
CA ALA A 110 0.30 -53.86 -8.75
C ALA A 110 -0.43 -55.01 -8.04
N ALA A 111 -1.60 -55.43 -8.55
CA ALA A 111 -2.38 -56.52 -7.98
C ALA A 111 -1.68 -57.90 -8.08
N ILE A 112 -0.95 -58.16 -9.16
CA ILE A 112 -0.20 -59.42 -9.35
C ILE A 112 1.03 -59.52 -8.42
N ARG A 113 1.55 -58.39 -7.92
CA ARG A 113 2.70 -58.34 -7.01
C ARG A 113 2.34 -58.71 -5.58
N VAL A 114 1.10 -58.44 -5.17
CA VAL A 114 0.56 -58.77 -3.83
C VAL A 114 0.16 -60.25 -3.73
N ALA A 115 -0.13 -60.91 -4.86
CA ALA A 115 -0.54 -62.32 -4.91
C ALA A 115 0.61 -63.36 -4.89
N ARG A 116 1.87 -62.92 -4.72
CA ARG A 116 3.06 -63.80 -4.69
C ARG A 116 3.90 -63.61 -3.43
N GLN A 117 3.35 -63.91 -2.26
CA GLN A 117 4.15 -64.33 -1.10
C GLN A 117 3.45 -65.47 -0.35
N PRO A 118 4.13 -66.61 -0.09
CA PRO A 118 3.53 -67.73 0.61
C PRO A 118 3.55 -67.51 2.13
N SER A 119 2.43 -67.84 2.77
CA SER A 119 2.28 -67.97 4.22
C SER A 119 3.15 -69.11 4.76
N THR A 120 4.06 -68.81 5.67
CA THR A 120 4.59 -69.81 6.62
C THR A 120 4.45 -69.28 8.04
N ARG A 121 3.87 -70.12 8.90
CA ARG A 121 3.60 -69.89 10.31
C ARG A 121 4.64 -70.68 11.11
N SER A 122 5.36 -70.03 12.01
CA SER A 122 5.97 -70.68 13.17
C SER A 122 6.01 -69.70 14.34
N ASP A 123 5.46 -70.15 15.45
CA ASP A 123 5.33 -69.44 16.72
C ASP A 123 6.70 -69.13 17.35
N THR A 124 6.93 -67.87 17.72
CA THR A 124 7.67 -67.51 18.95
C THR A 124 7.17 -66.18 19.47
N PHE A 125 6.70 -66.23 20.72
CA PHE A 125 6.54 -65.11 21.64
C PHE A 125 7.72 -64.12 21.53
N ASP A 126 7.44 -62.86 21.27
CA ASP A 126 8.05 -61.78 22.04
C ASP A 126 7.15 -60.54 22.03
N LYS A 127 7.05 -59.95 23.22
CA LYS A 127 6.32 -58.72 23.51
C LYS A 127 7.00 -57.54 22.81
N ASP A 128 6.25 -56.45 22.72
CA ASP A 128 6.71 -55.11 22.36
C ASP A 128 6.84 -54.80 20.87
N THR A 129 5.70 -54.47 20.26
CA THR A 129 5.63 -53.39 19.25
C THR A 129 4.26 -52.74 19.37
N THR A 130 4.07 -52.01 20.48
CA THR A 130 3.24 -50.81 20.42
C THR A 130 3.81 -49.97 19.29
N ILE A 131 3.03 -49.76 18.23
CA ILE A 131 3.27 -48.66 17.30
C ILE A 131 3.01 -47.40 18.13
N THR A 132 4.02 -46.97 18.88
CA THR A 132 4.09 -45.64 19.45
C THR A 132 4.31 -44.72 18.27
N THR A 133 3.22 -44.22 17.69
CA THR A 133 3.24 -42.90 17.08
C THR A 133 3.76 -41.96 18.15
N HIS A 134 5.04 -41.61 18.09
CA HIS A 134 5.56 -40.49 18.84
C HIS A 134 5.00 -39.21 18.19
N SER A 135 3.68 -38.99 18.37
CA SER A 135 3.13 -37.65 18.32
C SER A 135 3.83 -36.87 19.43
N THR A 136 4.46 -35.76 19.10
CA THR A 136 4.93 -34.80 20.10
C THR A 136 3.78 -34.53 21.08
N PRO A 137 4.05 -34.40 22.39
CA PRO A 137 2.99 -34.22 23.40
C PRO A 137 2.07 -33.03 23.10
N HIS A 138 2.58 -32.04 22.36
CA HIS A 138 1.88 -30.86 21.87
C HIS A 138 0.71 -31.17 20.91
N ASN A 139 0.88 -32.15 20.00
CA ASN A 139 -0.16 -32.51 19.05
C ASN A 139 -1.30 -33.27 19.75
N ALA A 140 -0.98 -34.13 20.72
CA ALA A 140 -1.99 -34.88 21.47
C ALA A 140 -2.88 -33.99 22.36
N THR A 141 -2.31 -32.92 22.95
CA THR A 141 -3.11 -31.94 23.72
C THR A 141 -4.02 -31.13 22.80
N LEU A 142 -3.55 -30.77 21.61
CA LEU A 142 -4.33 -30.04 20.61
C LEU A 142 -5.47 -30.89 20.05
N ASP A 143 -5.20 -32.14 19.69
CA ASP A 143 -6.21 -33.07 19.20
C ASP A 143 -7.33 -33.29 20.23
N ARG A 144 -6.96 -33.40 21.51
CA ARG A 144 -7.94 -33.52 22.59
C ARG A 144 -8.76 -32.24 22.78
N ALA A 145 -8.14 -31.07 22.67
CA ALA A 145 -8.85 -29.79 22.72
C ALA A 145 -9.83 -29.64 21.55
N LEU A 146 -9.42 -30.02 20.33
CA LEU A 146 -10.30 -30.03 19.15
C LEU A 146 -11.46 -31.01 19.28
N GLU A 147 -11.25 -32.19 19.86
CA GLU A 147 -12.32 -33.15 20.13
C GLU A 147 -13.36 -32.55 21.10
N LEU A 148 -12.91 -31.93 22.18
CA LEU A 148 -13.79 -31.27 23.16
C LEU A 148 -14.53 -30.07 22.55
N LEU A 149 -13.85 -29.26 21.72
CA LEU A 149 -14.49 -28.16 21.01
C LEU A 149 -15.53 -28.63 20.00
N ASN A 150 -15.23 -29.67 19.21
CA ASN A 150 -16.18 -30.24 18.27
C ASN A 150 -17.38 -30.86 18.99
N ASN A 151 -17.16 -31.51 20.14
CA ASN A 151 -18.23 -31.99 20.99
C ASN A 151 -19.13 -30.82 21.46
N ALA A 152 -18.54 -29.80 22.07
CA ALA A 152 -19.27 -28.61 22.51
C ALA A 152 -20.02 -27.90 21.36
N ALA A 153 -19.41 -27.81 20.18
CA ALA A 153 -19.95 -27.11 19.02
C ALA A 153 -21.07 -27.88 18.28
N TYR A 154 -20.97 -29.21 18.20
CA TYR A 154 -21.92 -30.02 17.40
C TYR A 154 -22.90 -30.83 18.22
N GLN A 155 -22.54 -31.27 19.43
CA GLN A 155 -23.46 -32.02 20.30
C GLN A 155 -24.28 -31.09 21.20
N HIS A 156 -23.72 -29.93 21.55
CA HIS A 156 -24.33 -28.98 22.48
C HIS A 156 -24.64 -27.61 21.86
N ASP A 157 -24.39 -27.42 20.56
CA ASP A 157 -24.63 -26.17 19.82
C ASP A 157 -24.07 -24.92 20.52
N HIS A 158 -22.89 -25.05 21.13
CA HIS A 158 -22.26 -23.98 21.87
C HIS A 158 -21.68 -22.92 20.92
N ALA A 159 -22.24 -21.71 20.94
CA ALA A 159 -21.89 -20.61 20.04
C ALA A 159 -20.40 -20.23 20.08
N ASP A 160 -19.82 -20.08 21.27
CA ASP A 160 -18.40 -19.70 21.39
C ASP A 160 -17.46 -20.82 20.93
N ALA A 161 -17.89 -22.08 21.01
CA ALA A 161 -17.10 -23.21 20.52
C ALA A 161 -17.04 -23.20 18.99
N LEU A 162 -18.15 -22.88 18.32
CA LEU A 162 -18.18 -22.68 16.86
C LEU A 162 -17.32 -21.49 16.44
N TYR A 163 -17.39 -20.36 17.16
CA TYR A 163 -16.59 -19.18 16.85
C TYR A 163 -15.09 -19.45 17.01
N THR A 164 -14.69 -20.11 18.11
CA THR A 164 -13.29 -20.44 18.37
C THR A 164 -12.72 -21.45 17.37
N LEU A 165 -13.46 -22.50 17.01
CA LEU A 165 -13.08 -23.41 15.92
C LEU A 165 -12.91 -22.65 14.59
N GLY A 166 -13.86 -21.77 14.26
CA GLY A 166 -13.77 -20.91 13.08
C GLY A 166 -12.50 -20.08 13.06
N ASN A 167 -12.18 -19.39 14.17
CA ASN A 167 -10.96 -18.57 14.30
C ASN A 167 -9.68 -19.42 14.21
N MET A 168 -9.66 -20.59 14.85
CA MET A 168 -8.50 -21.50 14.82
C MET A 168 -8.15 -21.93 13.40
N TYR A 169 -9.15 -22.32 12.60
CA TYR A 169 -8.93 -22.70 11.20
C TYR A 169 -8.68 -21.50 10.27
N THR A 170 -9.18 -20.31 10.62
CA THR A 170 -8.98 -19.09 9.82
C THR A 170 -7.55 -18.56 9.95
N TYR A 171 -7.04 -18.47 11.18
CA TYR A 171 -5.74 -17.83 11.47
C TYR A 171 -4.61 -18.83 11.73
N GLY A 172 -4.88 -20.14 11.68
CA GLY A 172 -3.87 -21.17 11.91
C GLY A 172 -3.22 -21.11 13.30
N HIS A 173 -4.00 -20.74 14.33
CA HIS A 173 -3.50 -20.71 15.70
C HIS A 173 -3.15 -22.12 16.20
N TYR A 174 -2.19 -22.20 17.13
CA TYR A 174 -1.73 -23.45 17.75
C TYR A 174 -1.08 -24.45 16.78
N GLY A 175 -0.49 -23.95 15.69
CA GLY A 175 0.16 -24.78 14.68
C GLY A 175 -0.80 -25.54 13.76
N LEU A 176 -2.07 -25.14 13.69
CA LEU A 176 -3.04 -25.71 12.74
C LEU A 176 -2.85 -25.12 11.35
N PRO A 177 -2.89 -25.94 10.27
CA PRO A 177 -2.89 -25.42 8.91
C PRO A 177 -4.21 -24.69 8.63
N HIS A 178 -4.15 -23.66 7.79
CA HIS A 178 -5.31 -22.89 7.36
C HIS A 178 -6.30 -23.80 6.62
N ASN A 179 -7.57 -23.77 7.06
CA ASN A 179 -8.65 -24.49 6.40
C ASN A 179 -9.89 -23.61 6.32
N TYR A 180 -9.95 -22.79 5.26
CA TYR A 180 -11.00 -21.80 5.08
C TYR A 180 -12.39 -22.42 4.86
N THR A 181 -12.48 -23.60 4.25
CA THR A 181 -13.77 -24.29 4.03
C THR A 181 -14.36 -24.80 5.34
N ALA A 182 -13.54 -25.44 6.19
CA ALA A 182 -13.95 -25.83 7.54
C ALA A 182 -14.35 -24.60 8.38
N ALA A 183 -13.55 -23.54 8.34
CA ALA A 183 -13.87 -22.28 9.02
C ALA A 183 -15.23 -21.72 8.56
N TYR A 184 -15.48 -21.68 7.25
CA TYR A 184 -16.74 -21.23 6.67
C TYR A 184 -17.94 -22.04 7.22
N HIS A 185 -17.83 -23.37 7.30
CA HIS A 185 -18.90 -24.20 7.86
C HIS A 185 -19.20 -23.88 9.33
N HIS A 186 -18.17 -23.66 10.15
CA HIS A 186 -18.36 -23.27 11.56
C HIS A 186 -19.01 -21.89 11.70
N TYR A 187 -18.59 -20.89 10.93
CA TYR A 187 -19.22 -19.57 10.95
C TYR A 187 -20.63 -19.56 10.38
N ALA A 188 -20.89 -20.34 9.33
CA ALA A 188 -22.22 -20.48 8.74
C ALA A 188 -23.20 -21.06 9.76
N LYS A 189 -22.82 -22.16 10.42
CA LYS A 189 -23.62 -22.76 11.48
C LYS A 189 -23.88 -21.77 12.64
N LEU A 190 -22.85 -21.01 13.05
CA LEU A 190 -22.99 -19.99 14.09
C LEU A 190 -23.92 -18.85 13.68
N ALA A 191 -23.82 -18.36 12.44
CA ALA A 191 -24.69 -17.32 11.91
C ALA A 191 -26.15 -17.80 11.82
N ASP A 192 -26.38 -19.05 11.42
CA ASP A 192 -27.72 -19.64 11.32
C ASP A 192 -28.38 -19.82 12.70
N GLN A 193 -27.60 -20.18 13.73
CA GLN A 193 -28.12 -20.44 15.07
C GLN A 193 -28.42 -19.16 15.85
N THR A 194 -27.49 -18.22 15.89
CA THR A 194 -27.56 -17.07 16.81
C THR A 194 -27.64 -15.73 16.09
N GLY A 195 -27.48 -15.68 14.77
CA GLY A 195 -27.36 -14.42 14.03
C GLY A 195 -26.13 -13.60 14.46
N ASN A 196 -25.04 -14.26 14.85
CA ASN A 196 -23.86 -13.57 15.39
C ASN A 196 -23.24 -12.64 14.33
N ALA A 197 -23.12 -11.35 14.67
CA ALA A 197 -22.61 -10.32 13.78
C ALA A 197 -21.15 -10.52 13.36
N THR A 198 -20.28 -11.06 14.23
CA THR A 198 -18.88 -11.33 13.89
C THR A 198 -18.75 -12.51 12.93
N ALA A 199 -19.57 -13.55 13.12
CA ALA A 199 -19.64 -14.67 12.20
C ALA A 199 -20.15 -14.22 10.82
N GLN A 200 -21.20 -13.39 10.78
CA GLN A 200 -21.69 -12.77 9.55
C GLN A 200 -20.62 -11.91 8.87
N HIS A 201 -19.83 -11.14 9.62
CA HIS A 201 -18.69 -10.40 9.06
C HIS A 201 -17.71 -11.34 8.33
N MET A 202 -17.36 -12.47 8.95
CA MET A 202 -16.44 -13.46 8.37
C MET A 202 -17.04 -14.14 7.13
N LEU A 203 -18.33 -14.48 7.13
CA LEU A 203 -19.02 -15.00 5.95
C LEU A 203 -19.02 -13.99 4.80
N GLY A 204 -19.30 -12.72 5.10
CA GLY A 204 -19.20 -11.63 4.13
C GLY A 204 -17.81 -11.52 3.53
N PHE A 205 -16.78 -11.62 4.38
CA PHE A 205 -15.37 -11.63 3.95
C PHE A 205 -15.04 -12.82 3.03
N PHE A 206 -15.50 -14.03 3.35
CA PHE A 206 -15.25 -15.21 2.52
C PHE A 206 -15.92 -15.12 1.14
N HIS A 207 -17.14 -14.59 1.05
CA HIS A 207 -17.81 -14.36 -0.23
C HIS A 207 -17.19 -13.21 -1.03
N ALA A 208 -16.69 -12.17 -0.35
CA ALA A 208 -16.03 -11.03 -0.98
C ALA A 208 -14.73 -11.44 -1.69
N THR A 209 -13.94 -12.28 -1.04
CA THR A 209 -12.58 -12.64 -1.44
C THR A 209 -12.51 -13.95 -2.23
N GLY A 210 -13.46 -14.86 -1.98
CA GLY A 210 -13.49 -16.19 -2.59
C GLY A 210 -12.51 -17.20 -1.97
N LEU A 211 -12.00 -16.96 -0.76
CA LEU A 211 -11.02 -17.85 -0.10
C LEU A 211 -11.62 -19.22 0.29
N ALA A 212 -12.89 -19.24 0.73
CA ALA A 212 -13.58 -20.43 1.20
C ALA A 212 -14.78 -20.86 0.32
N SER A 213 -15.24 -19.97 -0.54
CA SER A 213 -16.48 -20.12 -1.31
C SER A 213 -16.32 -19.44 -2.68
N GLU A 214 -17.24 -19.66 -3.61
CA GLU A 214 -17.25 -18.88 -4.84
C GLU A 214 -17.46 -17.39 -4.55
N ARG A 215 -16.77 -16.53 -5.33
CA ARG A 215 -16.81 -15.09 -5.15
C ARG A 215 -18.20 -14.55 -5.52
N ASP A 216 -18.95 -14.07 -4.53
CA ASP A 216 -20.26 -13.44 -4.69
C ASP A 216 -20.29 -12.10 -3.96
N GLN A 217 -20.23 -11.01 -4.73
CA GLN A 217 -20.23 -9.66 -4.17
C GLN A 217 -21.60 -9.24 -3.61
N GLY A 218 -22.70 -9.81 -4.12
CA GLY A 218 -24.04 -9.53 -3.63
C GLY A 218 -24.28 -10.15 -2.26
N LEU A 219 -23.91 -11.42 -2.12
CA LEU A 219 -23.99 -12.13 -0.83
C LEU A 219 -23.03 -11.55 0.21
N ALA A 220 -21.82 -11.15 -0.22
CA ALA A 220 -20.87 -10.45 0.64
C ALA A 220 -21.47 -9.15 1.21
N LEU A 221 -22.11 -8.35 0.36
CA LEU A 221 -22.77 -7.10 0.79
C LEU A 221 -23.88 -7.38 1.82
N LEU A 222 -24.69 -8.42 1.59
CA LEU A 222 -25.77 -8.79 2.49
C LEU A 222 -25.25 -9.13 3.90
N TYR A 223 -24.26 -10.01 3.99
CA TYR A 223 -23.68 -10.39 5.28
C TYR A 223 -23.00 -9.23 5.98
N HIS A 224 -22.26 -8.38 5.25
CA HIS A 224 -21.68 -7.18 5.84
C HIS A 224 -22.74 -6.20 6.35
N SER A 225 -23.90 -6.10 5.68
CA SER A 225 -25.01 -5.26 6.15
C SER A 225 -25.57 -5.71 7.50
N PHE A 226 -25.81 -7.01 7.69
CA PHE A 226 -26.27 -7.55 8.97
C PHE A 226 -25.20 -7.39 10.06
N ALA A 227 -23.95 -7.67 9.74
CA ALA A 227 -22.84 -7.47 10.67
C ALA A 227 -22.66 -6.01 11.09
N ALA A 228 -22.88 -5.06 10.17
CA ALA A 228 -22.83 -3.63 10.46
C ALA A 228 -23.99 -3.17 11.35
N MET A 229 -25.19 -3.74 11.18
CA MET A 229 -26.33 -3.56 12.12
C MET A 229 -26.00 -4.11 13.51
N GLY A 230 -25.22 -5.21 13.58
CA GLY A 230 -24.65 -5.75 14.80
C GLY A 230 -23.45 -4.96 15.36
N ASN A 231 -23.22 -3.72 14.90
CA ASN A 231 -22.16 -2.81 15.36
C ASN A 231 -20.72 -3.27 15.15
N VAL A 232 -20.47 -4.25 14.27
CA VAL A 232 -19.12 -4.70 13.92
C VAL A 232 -18.41 -3.63 13.09
N ILE A 233 -17.36 -3.04 13.67
CA ILE A 233 -16.60 -1.92 13.08
C ILE A 233 -16.01 -2.32 11.72
N ALA A 234 -15.44 -3.52 11.61
CA ALA A 234 -14.85 -4.02 10.37
C ALA A 234 -15.85 -4.05 9.21
N SER A 235 -17.09 -4.49 9.45
CA SER A 235 -18.16 -4.46 8.44
C SER A 235 -18.64 -3.04 8.14
N GLN A 236 -18.73 -2.16 9.13
CA GLN A 236 -19.07 -0.74 8.91
C GLN A 236 -18.04 -0.07 7.98
N MET A 237 -16.74 -0.27 8.22
CA MET A 237 -15.68 0.23 7.34
C MET A 237 -15.76 -0.40 5.93
N THR A 238 -15.97 -1.71 5.86
CA THR A 238 -16.09 -2.43 4.57
C THR A 238 -17.27 -1.92 3.74
N LEU A 239 -18.43 -1.69 4.34
CA LEU A 239 -19.58 -1.09 3.65
C LEU A 239 -19.31 0.36 3.25
N GLY A 240 -18.71 1.15 4.15
CA GLY A 240 -18.30 2.52 3.84
C GLY A 240 -17.42 2.58 2.59
N TYR A 241 -16.42 1.70 2.51
CA TYR A 241 -15.54 1.58 1.35
C TYR A 241 -16.28 1.12 0.09
N ARG A 242 -17.14 0.11 0.21
CA ARG A 242 -17.93 -0.43 -0.91
C ARG A 242 -18.90 0.58 -1.50
N TYR A 243 -19.60 1.36 -0.68
CA TYR A 243 -20.48 2.43 -1.14
C TYR A 243 -19.72 3.62 -1.71
N MET A 244 -18.53 3.92 -1.20
CA MET A 244 -17.67 4.98 -1.74
C MET A 244 -17.14 4.61 -3.14
N THR A 245 -16.69 3.36 -3.32
CA THR A 245 -16.07 2.89 -4.56
C THR A 245 -17.04 2.27 -5.56
N GLY A 246 -18.22 1.84 -5.11
CA GLY A 246 -19.21 1.15 -5.93
C GLY A 246 -18.91 -0.34 -6.17
N ILE A 247 -18.32 -1.03 -5.19
CA ILE A 247 -18.06 -2.48 -5.29
C ILE A 247 -19.31 -3.27 -4.90
N GLY A 248 -19.86 -4.04 -5.84
CA GLY A 248 -21.11 -4.81 -5.63
C GLY A 248 -22.37 -3.96 -5.46
N THR A 249 -22.25 -2.62 -5.57
CA THR A 249 -23.35 -1.64 -5.41
C THR A 249 -23.09 -0.41 -6.27
N PRO A 250 -24.12 0.38 -6.63
CA PRO A 250 -23.87 1.72 -7.14
C PRO A 250 -23.24 2.61 -6.06
N GLY A 251 -22.27 3.44 -6.45
CA GLY A 251 -21.61 4.37 -5.54
C GLY A 251 -22.60 5.37 -4.92
N LYS A 252 -22.66 5.42 -3.60
CA LYS A 252 -23.52 6.31 -2.82
C LYS A 252 -22.73 6.95 -1.69
N CYS A 253 -22.38 8.22 -1.85
CA CYS A 253 -21.55 8.91 -0.87
C CYS A 253 -22.24 9.10 0.48
N GLU A 254 -23.56 9.29 0.51
CA GLU A 254 -24.32 9.49 1.75
C GLU A 254 -24.30 8.24 2.65
N ASP A 255 -24.52 7.06 2.06
CA ASP A 255 -24.43 5.78 2.76
C ASP A 255 -22.99 5.54 3.26
N ALA A 256 -21.99 5.90 2.46
CA ALA A 256 -20.58 5.82 2.87
C ALA A 256 -20.28 6.75 4.07
N VAL A 257 -20.78 7.98 4.08
CA VAL A 257 -20.66 8.90 5.23
C VAL A 257 -21.29 8.27 6.46
N TYR A 258 -22.48 7.69 6.34
CA TYR A 258 -23.20 7.09 7.45
C TYR A 258 -22.36 6.02 8.18
N TYR A 259 -21.80 5.06 7.43
CA TYR A 259 -21.00 4.00 8.05
C TYR A 259 -19.65 4.50 8.59
N TYR A 260 -18.91 5.31 7.83
CA TYR A 260 -17.62 5.82 8.30
C TYR A 260 -17.76 6.77 9.49
N LYS A 261 -18.83 7.57 9.55
CA LYS A 261 -19.12 8.43 10.70
C LYS A 261 -19.31 7.61 11.97
N GLN A 262 -20.07 6.51 11.93
CA GLN A 262 -20.24 5.66 13.12
C GLN A 262 -18.92 5.10 13.64
N VAL A 263 -18.02 4.71 12.74
CA VAL A 263 -16.68 4.25 13.11
C VAL A 263 -15.86 5.40 13.67
N ALA A 264 -15.86 6.56 13.00
CA ALA A 264 -15.13 7.74 13.46
C ALA A 264 -15.61 8.21 14.84
N ASP A 265 -16.92 8.20 15.12
CA ASP A 265 -17.49 8.55 16.42
C ASP A 265 -16.96 7.61 17.51
N LYS A 266 -16.98 6.29 17.29
CA LYS A 266 -16.40 5.28 18.21
C LYS A 266 -14.90 5.50 18.43
N VAL A 267 -14.17 5.81 17.37
CA VAL A 267 -12.72 6.07 17.42
C VAL A 267 -12.40 7.31 18.23
N ILE A 268 -13.15 8.40 18.02
CA ILE A 268 -12.95 9.67 18.73
C ILE A 268 -13.38 9.53 20.19
N GLU A 269 -14.48 8.83 20.48
CA GLU A 269 -14.88 8.49 21.84
C GLU A 269 -13.78 7.70 22.57
N TYR A 270 -13.23 6.67 21.93
CA TYR A 270 -12.12 5.91 22.50
C TYR A 270 -10.86 6.77 22.71
N TYR A 271 -10.53 7.63 21.75
CA TYR A 271 -9.40 8.56 21.87
C TYR A 271 -9.58 9.55 23.04
N LEU A 272 -10.77 10.13 23.19
CA LEU A 272 -11.11 11.08 24.25
C LEU A 272 -11.31 10.43 25.61
N SER A 273 -11.63 9.13 25.68
CA SER A 273 -11.67 8.36 26.94
C SER A 273 -10.30 8.24 27.62
N GLY A 274 -9.23 8.61 26.92
CA GLY A 274 -7.89 8.65 27.45
C GLY A 274 -7.66 9.77 28.48
N PRO A 275 -6.44 9.84 29.02
CA PRO A 275 -6.01 10.97 29.86
C PRO A 275 -6.07 12.30 29.08
N PRO A 276 -6.06 13.46 29.76
CA PRO A 276 -6.22 14.78 29.14
C PRO A 276 -5.26 14.97 27.95
N GLY A 277 -5.81 15.39 26.81
CA GLY A 277 -5.10 15.43 25.51
C GLY A 277 -5.22 14.16 24.66
N GLY A 278 -5.98 13.15 25.10
CA GLY A 278 -6.30 11.94 24.34
C GLY A 278 -5.27 10.81 24.42
N ARG A 279 -5.63 9.61 23.96
CA ARG A 279 -4.72 8.44 23.91
C ARG A 279 -3.61 8.63 22.88
N ALA A 280 -2.48 7.96 23.06
CA ALA A 280 -1.43 7.92 22.04
C ALA A 280 -1.98 7.28 20.75
N LEU A 281 -1.71 7.91 19.61
CA LEU A 281 -2.13 7.42 18.30
C LEU A 281 -1.43 6.09 17.96
N PRO A 282 -2.08 5.16 17.25
CA PRO A 282 -1.43 3.96 16.77
C PRO A 282 -0.29 4.31 15.81
N LEU A 283 0.66 3.39 15.68
CA LEU A 283 1.80 3.56 14.78
C LEU A 283 1.34 3.84 13.33
N PRO A 284 2.14 4.59 12.56
CA PRO A 284 1.86 4.82 11.15
C PRO A 284 1.90 3.49 10.38
N LYS A 285 1.03 3.39 9.37
CA LYS A 285 0.84 2.19 8.58
C LYS A 285 1.94 2.16 7.51
N VAL A 286 2.62 1.03 7.36
CA VAL A 286 3.80 0.89 6.50
C VAL A 286 3.45 0.10 5.25
N ARG A 287 3.90 0.60 4.10
CA ARG A 287 3.89 -0.18 2.85
C ARG A 287 5.12 -1.08 2.85
N LEU A 288 4.93 -2.38 2.67
CA LEU A 288 6.02 -3.35 2.67
C LEU A 288 7.03 -3.08 1.56
N SER A 289 6.56 -2.56 0.43
CA SER A 289 7.42 -2.14 -0.68
C SER A 289 8.45 -1.09 -0.26
N ASP A 290 8.16 -0.23 0.70
CA ASP A 290 9.04 0.88 1.09
C ASP A 290 10.32 0.39 1.77
N ASP A 291 10.27 -0.79 2.43
CA ASP A 291 11.45 -1.44 3.04
C ASP A 291 12.49 -1.83 1.95
N ASP A 292 12.02 -2.18 0.74
CA ASP A 292 12.83 -2.52 -0.44
C ASP A 292 13.16 -1.31 -1.32
N GLY A 293 12.89 -0.09 -0.84
CA GLY A 293 13.08 1.16 -1.60
C GLY A 293 11.92 1.51 -2.54
N GLY A 294 10.78 0.84 -2.38
CA GLY A 294 9.57 1.05 -3.16
C GLY A 294 9.28 -0.10 -4.13
N VAL A 295 8.13 -0.02 -4.82
CA VAL A 295 7.62 -1.09 -5.69
C VAL A 295 8.58 -1.45 -6.84
N TYR A 296 9.34 -0.47 -7.33
CA TYR A 296 10.33 -0.60 -8.40
C TYR A 296 11.77 -0.42 -7.89
N GLY A 297 11.98 -0.31 -6.58
CA GLY A 297 13.27 -0.02 -5.96
C GLY A 297 13.56 1.46 -5.76
N ALA A 298 14.65 1.73 -5.03
CA ALA A 298 15.03 3.06 -4.54
C ALA A 298 15.31 4.04 -5.68
N GLY A 299 14.72 5.24 -5.61
CA GLY A 299 14.89 6.30 -6.59
C GLY A 299 14.03 6.15 -7.85
N ALA A 300 13.59 4.93 -8.18
CA ALA A 300 12.67 4.66 -9.29
C ALA A 300 11.19 4.77 -8.88
N SER A 301 10.89 4.33 -7.66
CA SER A 301 9.56 4.46 -7.05
C SER A 301 9.35 5.87 -6.50
N TRP A 302 8.09 6.32 -6.44
CA TRP A 302 7.76 7.63 -5.87
C TRP A 302 7.89 7.66 -4.33
N GLY A 303 7.85 6.50 -3.68
CA GLY A 303 7.95 6.36 -2.22
C GLY A 303 9.18 7.06 -1.60
N PRO A 304 9.13 7.39 -0.29
CA PRO A 304 10.25 8.03 0.39
C PRO A 304 11.53 7.23 0.19
N ARG A 305 12.62 7.91 -0.21
CA ARG A 305 13.96 7.31 -0.33
C ARG A 305 14.23 6.51 0.95
N LYS A 306 14.58 5.23 0.80
CA LYS A 306 14.80 4.25 1.89
C LYS A 306 15.30 4.96 3.14
N SER A 307 14.41 5.14 4.12
CA SER A 307 14.78 5.68 5.41
C SER A 307 15.66 4.63 6.06
N LEU A 308 16.96 4.93 6.11
CA LEU A 308 18.03 4.28 6.88
C LEU A 308 17.59 3.02 7.65
N SER A 309 17.38 1.90 6.95
CA SER A 309 17.15 0.60 7.57
C SER A 309 17.72 -0.51 6.70
N THR A 310 18.90 -0.98 7.13
CA THR A 310 19.32 -2.38 7.21
C THR A 310 19.04 -3.26 5.99
N THR A 311 19.95 -3.25 5.01
CA THR A 311 20.38 -4.51 4.33
C THR A 311 21.57 -4.36 3.39
N ASP A 312 22.05 -3.15 3.07
CA ASP A 312 23.22 -3.00 2.20
C ASP A 312 24.30 -2.09 2.81
N GLY A 313 25.37 -2.72 3.27
CA GLY A 313 26.77 -2.27 3.11
C GLY A 313 27.31 -1.05 3.86
N ASP A 314 26.60 0.08 3.92
CA ASP A 314 27.24 1.39 4.25
C ASP A 314 26.38 2.35 5.09
N GLY A 315 25.20 1.95 5.54
CA GLY A 315 24.33 2.76 6.41
C GLY A 315 24.47 2.38 7.89
N ALA A 316 24.63 3.37 8.77
CA ALA A 316 24.56 3.15 10.23
C ALA A 316 23.23 2.48 10.59
N SER A 317 23.27 1.38 11.34
CA SER A 317 22.06 0.73 11.82
C SER A 317 21.31 1.65 12.78
N LEU A 318 19.99 1.49 12.92
CA LEU A 318 19.23 2.29 13.88
C LEU A 318 19.82 2.17 15.31
N GLU A 319 20.33 1.00 15.68
CA GLU A 319 20.98 0.83 17.00
C GLU A 319 22.26 1.65 17.11
N ASP A 320 23.09 1.73 16.05
CA ASP A 320 24.29 2.56 16.04
C ASP A 320 23.94 4.05 16.21
N VAL A 321 22.86 4.49 15.55
CA VAL A 321 22.32 5.85 15.69
C VAL A 321 21.82 6.09 17.13
N LEU A 322 21.14 5.13 17.73
CA LEU A 322 20.68 5.23 19.13
C LEU A 322 21.86 5.23 20.11
N GLU A 323 22.89 4.42 19.88
CA GLU A 323 24.11 4.41 20.68
C GLU A 323 24.82 5.76 20.60
N TYR A 324 24.92 6.33 19.40
CA TYR A 324 25.44 7.69 19.20
C TYR A 324 24.66 8.72 20.02
N TYR A 325 23.33 8.77 19.91
CA TYR A 325 22.53 9.72 20.70
C TYR A 325 22.65 9.48 22.21
N ARG A 326 22.70 8.23 22.66
CA ARG A 326 22.91 7.90 24.09
C ARG A 326 24.26 8.38 24.58
N TYR A 327 25.30 8.24 23.76
CA TYR A 327 26.65 8.74 24.06
C TYR A 327 26.66 10.26 24.18
N MET A 328 26.09 10.96 23.19
CA MET A 328 26.00 12.43 23.18
C MET A 328 25.22 12.96 24.38
N ALA A 329 24.10 12.32 24.71
CA ALA A 329 23.25 12.69 25.83
C ALA A 329 23.95 12.56 27.20
N LYS A 330 24.67 11.44 27.44
CA LYS A 330 25.30 11.15 28.74
C LYS A 330 26.70 11.74 28.92
N ARG A 331 27.54 11.73 27.88
CA ARG A 331 28.95 12.16 27.99
C ARG A 331 29.13 13.64 27.71
N ARG A 332 28.50 14.16 26.65
CA ARG A 332 28.60 15.58 26.28
C ARG A 332 27.55 16.43 26.99
N GLY A 333 26.46 15.83 27.45
CA GLY A 333 25.37 16.57 28.10
C GLY A 333 24.65 17.49 27.11
N GLU A 334 24.50 17.05 25.86
CA GLU A 334 23.86 17.85 24.82
C GLU A 334 22.34 17.83 24.98
N TYR A 335 21.73 19.01 25.12
CA TYR A 335 20.30 19.17 25.34
C TYR A 335 19.45 18.57 24.20
N SER A 336 19.89 18.72 22.95
CA SER A 336 19.24 18.19 21.75
C SER A 336 19.13 16.67 21.79
N ALA A 337 20.24 15.98 22.06
CA ALA A 337 20.31 14.53 22.11
C ALA A 337 19.46 13.96 23.26
N GLN A 338 19.50 14.59 24.44
CA GLN A 338 18.66 14.20 25.57
C GLN A 338 17.18 14.38 25.26
N LEU A 339 16.79 15.50 24.63
CA LEU A 339 15.42 15.76 24.22
C LEU A 339 14.93 14.77 23.17
N ILE A 340 15.73 14.51 22.12
CA ILE A 340 15.39 13.58 21.04
C ILE A 340 15.15 12.19 21.61
N LEU A 341 16.04 11.71 22.50
CA LEU A 341 15.83 10.42 23.18
C LEU A 341 14.58 10.43 24.06
N GLY A 342 14.35 11.52 24.81
CA GLY A 342 13.15 11.71 25.63
C GLY A 342 11.86 11.61 24.80
N GLN A 343 11.80 12.33 23.67
CA GLN A 343 10.68 12.30 22.72
C GLN A 343 10.50 10.93 22.07
N LEU A 344 11.61 10.30 21.67
CA LEU A 344 11.61 8.99 21.04
C LEU A 344 11.01 7.92 21.97
N TYR A 345 11.46 7.85 23.22
CA TYR A 345 10.90 6.92 24.19
C TYR A 345 9.49 7.31 24.64
N TYR A 346 9.13 8.60 24.62
CA TYR A 346 7.79 9.07 24.94
C TYR A 346 6.75 8.69 23.88
N GLN A 347 7.06 8.89 22.60
CA GLN A 347 6.15 8.58 21.49
C GLN A 347 6.20 7.10 21.12
N GLY A 348 7.38 6.49 21.17
CA GLY A 348 7.64 5.17 20.62
C GLY A 348 7.72 5.19 19.10
N THR A 349 8.56 4.32 18.55
CA THR A 349 8.58 3.96 17.13
C THR A 349 8.38 2.47 17.00
N ARG A 350 8.29 1.99 15.77
CA ARG A 350 8.15 0.56 15.50
C ARG A 350 9.35 -0.28 15.96
N SER A 351 10.55 0.32 15.98
CA SER A 351 11.78 -0.35 16.44
C SER A 351 12.08 -0.06 17.91
N VAL A 352 11.69 1.12 18.41
CA VAL A 352 11.93 1.53 19.80
C VAL A 352 10.59 1.59 20.52
N PRO A 353 10.25 0.61 21.39
CA PRO A 353 8.99 0.62 22.10
C PRO A 353 8.88 1.83 23.03
N GLN A 354 7.65 2.29 23.22
CA GLN A 354 7.35 3.37 24.16
C GLN A 354 7.81 3.00 25.57
N ASN A 355 8.56 3.89 26.21
CA ASN A 355 9.06 3.73 27.57
C ASN A 355 9.04 5.06 28.34
N PHE A 356 7.97 5.28 29.09
CA PHE A 356 7.78 6.51 29.86
C PHE A 356 8.84 6.74 30.93
N LYS A 357 9.40 5.67 31.51
CA LYS A 357 10.45 5.81 32.53
C LYS A 357 11.73 6.41 31.95
N LEU A 358 12.23 5.82 30.87
CA LEU A 358 13.43 6.33 30.20
C LEU A 358 13.18 7.72 29.64
N ALA A 359 12.00 7.97 29.06
CA ALA A 359 11.62 9.29 28.60
C ALA A 359 11.71 10.32 29.74
N TYR A 360 11.11 10.03 30.90
CA TYR A 360 11.17 10.91 32.07
C TYR A 360 12.61 11.19 32.51
N ASP A 361 13.45 10.17 32.60
CA ASP A 361 14.84 10.32 33.05
C ASP A 361 15.62 11.25 32.13
N TYR A 362 15.49 11.11 30.80
CA TYR A 362 16.16 12.00 29.84
C TYR A 362 15.59 13.42 29.85
N LEU A 363 14.26 13.59 29.92
CA LEU A 363 13.63 14.91 29.99
C LEU A 363 13.99 15.65 31.27
N LYS A 364 14.08 14.93 32.40
CA LYS A 364 14.50 15.47 33.68
C LYS A 364 15.94 15.96 33.65
N LEU A 365 16.85 15.24 32.97
CA LEU A 365 18.24 15.68 32.79
C LEU A 365 18.33 17.05 32.09
N VAL A 366 17.56 17.24 31.01
CA VAL A 366 17.52 18.53 30.26
C VAL A 366 17.12 19.68 31.19
N VAL A 367 16.05 19.46 31.95
CA VAL A 367 15.45 20.49 32.80
C VAL A 367 16.31 20.79 34.01
N GLU A 368 16.93 19.79 34.65
CA GLU A 368 17.87 20.01 35.77
C GLU A 368 19.14 20.74 35.32
N GLN A 369 19.59 20.47 34.09
CA GLN A 369 20.75 21.13 33.49
C GLN A 369 20.46 22.61 33.15
N TYR A 370 19.25 22.93 32.70
CA TYR A 370 18.84 24.30 32.34
C TYR A 370 18.33 25.12 33.54
N PHE A 371 17.49 24.52 34.39
CA PHE A 371 16.89 25.13 35.59
C PHE A 371 17.54 24.58 36.87
N PRO A 372 18.67 25.13 37.33
CA PRO A 372 19.33 24.62 38.54
C PRO A 372 18.40 24.73 39.77
N LEU A 373 18.58 23.78 40.71
CA LEU A 373 17.77 23.51 41.91
C LEU A 373 17.48 24.70 42.86
N ALA A 374 18.08 25.88 42.66
CA ALA A 374 17.68 27.10 43.37
C ALA A 374 16.34 27.68 42.85
N SER A 375 15.89 27.26 41.65
CA SER A 375 14.64 27.67 41.01
C SER A 375 13.48 26.68 41.22
N THR A 376 13.67 25.61 42.00
CA THR A 376 12.61 24.64 42.34
C THR A 376 11.82 25.03 43.58
N ASN A 377 11.98 26.26 44.07
CA ASN A 377 11.01 26.84 44.99
C ASN A 377 9.64 26.90 44.28
N PRO A 378 8.53 26.54 44.97
CA PRO A 378 7.22 26.61 44.37
C PRO A 378 6.96 28.02 43.87
N ILE A 379 6.65 28.18 42.59
CA ILE A 379 6.16 29.45 42.05
C ILE A 379 4.84 29.70 42.79
N ALA A 380 4.81 30.72 43.65
CA ALA A 380 3.58 31.09 44.34
C ALA A 380 2.52 31.46 43.30
N PRO A 381 1.28 30.95 43.39
CA PRO A 381 0.21 31.39 42.50
C PRO A 381 -0.09 32.85 42.82
N GLU A 382 0.35 33.79 41.97
CA GLU A 382 -0.12 35.16 42.10
C GLU A 382 -1.54 35.31 41.52
N PRO A 383 -2.42 36.13 42.13
CA PRO A 383 -3.84 36.19 41.77
C PRO A 383 -4.13 36.97 40.48
N HIS A 384 -3.11 37.43 39.76
CA HIS A 384 -3.27 38.41 38.70
C HIS A 384 -2.52 37.99 37.43
N GLY A 385 -3.27 37.53 36.44
CA GLY A 385 -2.79 37.15 35.11
C GLY A 385 -2.23 38.32 34.31
N GLN A 386 -1.04 38.80 34.70
CA GLN A 386 -0.20 39.62 33.83
C GLN A 386 0.80 38.72 33.12
N PRO A 387 1.18 39.04 31.86
CA PRO A 387 2.29 38.37 31.20
C PRO A 387 3.51 38.52 32.10
N LEU A 388 4.19 37.41 32.41
CA LEU A 388 5.44 37.42 33.13
C LEU A 388 6.40 38.31 32.33
N ALA A 389 6.54 39.56 32.79
CA ALA A 389 7.70 40.36 32.52
C ALA A 389 8.90 39.45 32.83
N THR A 390 9.78 39.31 31.84
CA THR A 390 11.10 38.72 31.96
C THR A 390 11.61 38.92 33.38
N ASN A 391 11.61 37.88 34.23
CA ASN A 391 12.20 37.97 35.54
C ASN A 391 13.72 37.97 35.33
N PRO A 392 14.44 39.10 35.39
CA PRO A 392 15.88 39.16 35.13
C PRO A 392 16.67 38.81 36.42
N GLY A 393 16.02 38.09 37.35
CA GLY A 393 16.33 38.15 38.78
C GLY A 393 16.92 36.88 39.40
N LEU A 394 17.33 35.88 38.63
CA LEU A 394 18.06 34.71 39.16
C LEU A 394 19.50 34.63 38.61
N ASN A 395 20.22 35.75 38.71
CA ASN A 395 21.67 35.77 38.51
C ASN A 395 22.39 35.22 39.75
N ASN A 396 22.34 33.90 39.93
CA ASN A 396 23.26 33.18 40.80
C ASN A 396 24.62 33.02 40.10
N GLY A 397 25.35 34.12 39.90
CA GLY A 397 26.79 34.13 39.57
C GLY A 397 27.26 33.36 38.33
N ARG A 398 26.37 32.79 37.52
CA ARG A 398 26.63 32.25 36.18
C ARG A 398 25.94 33.16 35.18
N GLY A 399 26.57 33.31 34.01
CA GLY A 399 26.16 34.22 32.94
C GLY A 399 24.71 34.05 32.47
N PRO A 400 24.27 34.83 31.47
CA PRO A 400 22.89 34.77 30.97
C PRO A 400 22.47 33.33 30.67
N PRO A 401 21.21 32.94 30.94
CA PRO A 401 20.72 31.61 30.64
C PRO A 401 21.02 31.29 29.17
N PRO A 402 21.44 30.06 28.85
CA PRO A 402 21.81 29.72 27.49
C PRO A 402 20.61 29.94 26.56
N THR A 403 20.78 30.82 25.58
CA THR A 403 19.75 31.20 24.59
C THR A 403 19.81 30.28 23.36
N GLY A 404 18.74 30.24 22.57
CA GLY A 404 18.67 29.43 21.35
C GLY A 404 18.25 27.97 21.61
N THR A 405 19.04 27.02 21.12
CA THR A 405 18.70 25.58 21.10
C THR A 405 18.48 24.98 22.49
N ALA A 406 19.25 25.42 23.50
CA ALA A 406 19.10 24.98 24.88
C ALA A 406 17.77 25.42 25.50
N ALA A 407 17.36 26.67 25.27
CA ALA A 407 16.07 27.20 25.74
C ALA A 407 14.90 26.48 25.05
N HIS A 408 15.00 26.24 23.73
CA HIS A 408 13.99 25.48 23.01
C HIS A 408 13.84 24.06 23.56
N ALA A 409 14.96 23.37 23.78
CA ALA A 409 14.97 22.01 24.32
C ALA A 409 14.43 21.96 25.75
N ALA A 410 14.81 22.91 26.60
CA ALA A 410 14.31 23.03 27.97
C ALA A 410 12.80 23.32 28.00
N GLY A 411 12.30 24.19 27.13
CA GLY A 411 10.88 24.50 27.00
C GLY A 411 10.05 23.28 26.56
N LEU A 412 10.52 22.54 25.56
CA LEU A 412 9.88 21.29 25.13
C LEU A 412 9.91 20.23 26.22
N ALA A 413 11.07 20.06 26.89
CA ALA A 413 11.21 19.08 27.96
C ALA A 413 10.32 19.39 29.17
N ALA A 414 10.25 20.66 29.58
CA ALA A 414 9.33 21.12 30.62
C ALA A 414 7.87 20.86 30.22
N SER A 415 7.49 21.15 28.98
CA SER A 415 6.12 20.93 28.50
C SER A 415 5.75 19.43 28.46
N LEU A 416 6.67 18.57 28.04
CA LEU A 416 6.48 17.12 28.07
C LEU A 416 6.40 16.58 29.50
N LEU A 417 7.26 17.04 30.42
CA LEU A 417 7.15 16.68 31.84
C LEU A 417 5.82 17.14 32.43
N GLY A 418 5.37 18.36 32.12
CA GLY A 418 4.05 18.86 32.51
C GLY A 418 2.93 17.95 32.01
N LYS A 419 3.01 17.49 30.75
CA LYS A 419 2.09 16.51 30.16
C LYS A 419 2.14 15.17 30.90
N MET A 420 3.32 14.67 31.26
CA MET A 420 3.48 13.43 32.04
C MET A 420 2.83 13.54 33.43
N TYR A 421 3.04 14.64 34.16
CA TYR A 421 2.42 14.89 35.46
C TYR A 421 0.90 15.08 35.37
N LEU A 422 0.41 15.76 34.32
CA LEU A 422 -1.02 15.95 34.11
C LEU A 422 -1.75 14.63 33.82
N ARG A 423 -1.09 13.72 33.11
CA ARG A 423 -1.65 12.44 32.64
C ARG A 423 -1.35 11.26 33.57
N GLY A 424 -0.41 11.41 34.50
CA GLY A 424 0.05 10.33 35.35
C GLY A 424 0.87 9.26 34.61
N GLU A 425 1.61 9.65 33.58
CA GLU A 425 2.44 8.74 32.78
C GLU A 425 3.80 8.53 33.47
N TYR A 426 4.04 7.33 34.03
CA TYR A 426 5.16 6.95 34.90
C TYR A 426 5.17 7.63 36.29
N VAL A 427 4.84 8.91 36.37
CA VAL A 427 4.70 9.66 37.62
C VAL A 427 3.24 9.67 38.11
N PRO A 428 2.97 9.78 39.43
CA PRO A 428 1.61 9.97 39.91
C PRO A 428 1.03 11.28 39.37
N GLN A 429 -0.27 11.28 39.08
CA GLN A 429 -0.93 12.47 38.57
C GLN A 429 -0.88 13.60 39.59
N ASP A 430 -0.35 14.75 39.18
CA ASP A 430 -0.29 15.95 40.01
C ASP A 430 -0.46 17.20 39.14
N ASN A 431 -1.65 17.79 39.27
CA ASN A 431 -2.05 18.96 38.50
C ASN A 431 -1.24 20.22 38.86
N ARG A 432 -0.75 20.32 40.11
CA ARG A 432 0.03 21.49 40.53
C ARG A 432 1.41 21.48 39.88
N THR A 433 2.13 20.37 39.99
CA THR A 433 3.45 20.27 39.34
C THR A 433 3.33 20.33 37.82
N ALA A 434 2.27 19.77 37.24
CA ALA A 434 1.97 19.94 35.82
C ALA A 434 1.84 21.43 35.43
N TRP A 435 1.08 22.21 36.19
CA TRP A 435 0.94 23.65 35.99
C TRP A 435 2.28 24.39 36.05
N GLU A 436 3.09 24.11 37.07
CA GLU A 436 4.42 24.73 37.23
C GLU A 436 5.33 24.42 36.05
N TRP A 437 5.31 23.19 35.53
CA TRP A 437 6.09 22.79 34.36
C TRP A 437 5.59 23.41 33.05
N PHE A 438 4.27 23.49 32.85
CA PHE A 438 3.70 24.15 31.68
C PHE A 438 4.01 25.65 31.67
N LEU A 439 3.96 26.32 32.83
CA LEU A 439 4.35 27.72 32.95
C LEU A 439 5.81 27.94 32.57
N ARG A 440 6.74 27.09 33.04
CA ARG A 440 8.15 27.17 32.62
C ARG A 440 8.35 26.97 31.12
N GLY A 441 7.55 26.09 30.50
CA GLY A 441 7.51 25.94 29.05
C GLY A 441 7.00 27.20 28.35
N ALA A 442 5.92 27.79 28.86
CA ALA A 442 5.31 29.00 28.33
C ALA A 442 6.20 30.24 28.49
N GLU A 443 6.97 30.37 29.58
CA GLU A 443 7.97 31.43 29.80
C GLU A 443 9.06 31.43 28.71
N LEU A 444 9.36 30.24 28.16
CA LEU A 444 10.28 30.07 27.05
C LEU A 444 9.59 30.18 25.68
N SER A 445 8.34 30.67 25.65
CA SER A 445 7.45 30.75 24.48
C SER A 445 7.34 29.42 23.73
N ASN A 446 7.38 28.30 24.45
CA ASN A 446 7.23 26.99 23.84
C ASN A 446 5.76 26.71 23.49
N PRO A 447 5.44 26.28 22.26
CA PRO A 447 4.04 26.13 21.83
C PRO A 447 3.31 25.00 22.57
N SER A 448 4.01 23.91 22.92
CA SER A 448 3.44 22.82 23.71
C SER A 448 3.14 23.25 25.14
N GLY A 449 4.01 24.08 25.72
CA GLY A 449 3.82 24.67 27.05
C GLY A 449 2.65 25.66 27.09
N LEU A 450 2.62 26.61 26.15
CA LEU A 450 1.51 27.57 25.97
C LEU A 450 0.17 26.84 25.79
N HIS A 451 0.14 25.79 24.96
CA HIS A 451 -1.05 24.96 24.80
C HIS A 451 -1.44 24.25 26.11
N GLY A 452 -0.49 23.68 26.84
CA GLY A 452 -0.74 23.07 28.15
C GLY A 452 -1.38 24.05 29.14
N VAL A 453 -0.84 25.26 29.26
CA VAL A 453 -1.42 26.35 30.09
C VAL A 453 -2.84 26.68 29.62
N GLY A 454 -3.04 26.87 28.31
CA GLY A 454 -4.35 27.13 27.73
C GLY A 454 -5.37 26.02 28.01
N MET A 455 -4.95 24.75 27.97
CA MET A 455 -5.81 23.61 28.33
C MET A 455 -6.21 23.64 29.81
N MET A 456 -5.28 23.97 30.71
CA MET A 456 -5.58 24.04 32.14
C MET A 456 -6.57 25.15 32.48
N TYR A 457 -6.47 26.32 31.83
CA TYR A 457 -7.48 27.38 31.93
C TYR A 457 -8.82 26.98 31.31
N ARG A 458 -8.81 26.31 30.16
CA ARG A 458 -10.03 25.89 29.46
C ARG A 458 -10.82 24.87 30.27
N ASP A 459 -10.14 23.90 30.86
CA ASP A 459 -10.75 22.77 31.56
C ASP A 459 -10.91 23.05 33.07
N GLY A 460 -10.37 24.17 33.59
CA GLY A 460 -10.45 24.53 35.00
C GLY A 460 -9.62 23.62 35.93
N ILE A 461 -8.49 23.11 35.41
CA ILE A 461 -7.61 22.18 36.14
C ILE A 461 -6.58 22.99 36.91
N PHE A 462 -6.56 22.88 38.25
CA PHE A 462 -5.74 23.67 39.19
C PHE A 462 -6.07 25.18 39.24
N VAL A 463 -6.34 25.81 38.10
CA VAL A 463 -6.79 27.21 37.98
C VAL A 463 -8.30 27.29 37.67
N PRO A 464 -8.99 28.38 38.05
CA PRO A 464 -10.39 28.61 37.65
C PRO A 464 -10.55 28.65 36.14
N GLN A 465 -11.70 28.19 35.65
CA GLN A 465 -11.99 28.14 34.23
C GLN A 465 -12.05 29.55 33.61
N ASP A 466 -11.26 29.78 32.57
CA ASP A 466 -11.20 31.05 31.83
C ASP A 466 -10.94 30.79 30.34
N ILE A 467 -12.01 30.85 29.53
CA ILE A 467 -11.95 30.54 28.09
C ILE A 467 -11.25 31.64 27.30
N GLU A 468 -11.34 32.90 27.74
CA GLU A 468 -10.73 34.02 27.03
C GLU A 468 -9.21 33.95 27.14
N LYS A 469 -8.68 33.80 28.38
CA LYS A 469 -7.24 33.57 28.57
C LYS A 469 -6.76 32.31 27.86
N ALA A 470 -7.52 31.22 27.94
CA ALA A 470 -7.18 30.00 27.20
C ALA A 470 -7.05 30.27 25.69
N SER A 471 -7.96 31.06 25.11
CA SER A 471 -7.93 31.40 23.68
C SER A 471 -6.72 32.25 23.29
N GLU A 472 -6.24 33.13 24.18
CA GLU A 472 -5.01 33.91 23.97
C GLU A 472 -3.78 33.00 23.91
N TYR A 473 -3.61 32.11 24.89
CA TYR A 473 -2.52 31.14 24.91
C TYR A 473 -2.58 30.17 23.72
N PHE A 474 -3.78 29.71 23.34
CA PHE A 474 -3.93 28.86 22.16
C PHE A 474 -3.60 29.60 20.86
N LYS A 475 -3.93 30.90 20.77
CA LYS A 475 -3.59 31.71 19.60
C LYS A 475 -2.08 31.87 19.48
N GLU A 476 -1.39 32.20 20.57
CA GLU A 476 0.07 32.31 20.56
C GLU A 476 0.75 31.00 20.14
N ALA A 477 0.26 29.86 20.63
CA ALA A 477 0.74 28.54 20.22
C ALA A 477 0.39 28.18 18.75
N ALA A 478 -0.81 28.57 18.29
CA ALA A 478 -1.28 28.31 16.93
C ALA A 478 -0.52 29.15 15.88
N ASP A 479 -0.11 30.37 16.23
CA ASP A 479 0.72 31.26 15.41
C ASP A 479 2.15 30.68 15.23
N GLN A 480 2.60 29.81 16.15
CA GLN A 480 3.82 28.99 16.02
C GLN A 480 3.57 27.65 15.31
N ASP A 481 2.46 27.51 14.61
CA ASP A 481 2.10 26.33 13.84
C ASP A 481 1.86 25.04 14.67
N TYR A 482 1.49 25.15 15.94
CA TYR A 482 1.19 23.97 16.76
C TYR A 482 -0.21 23.40 16.49
N ASP A 483 -0.29 22.14 16.09
CA ASP A 483 -1.51 21.50 15.59
C ASP A 483 -2.57 21.27 16.67
N GLU A 484 -2.18 20.82 17.87
CA GLU A 484 -3.13 20.63 18.98
C GLU A 484 -3.74 21.97 19.45
N ALA A 485 -2.99 23.07 19.37
CA ALA A 485 -3.49 24.42 19.65
C ALA A 485 -4.41 24.93 18.55
N GLN A 486 -4.07 24.74 17.27
CA GLN A 486 -4.93 25.09 16.15
C GLN A 486 -6.29 24.39 16.24
N VAL A 487 -6.33 23.10 16.61
CA VAL A 487 -7.58 22.36 16.84
C VAL A 487 -8.34 22.91 18.06
N SER A 488 -7.64 23.17 19.17
CA SER A 488 -8.26 23.68 20.40
C SER A 488 -8.90 25.05 20.19
N LEU A 489 -8.21 25.94 19.47
CA LEU A 489 -8.70 27.25 19.08
C LEU A 489 -9.85 27.13 18.07
N GLY A 490 -9.70 26.29 17.05
CA GLY A 490 -10.76 26.00 16.07
C GLY A 490 -12.05 25.54 16.74
N ARG A 491 -11.97 24.68 17.76
CA ARG A 491 -13.12 24.23 18.54
C ARG A 491 -13.81 25.37 19.31
N ILE A 492 -13.04 26.30 19.87
CA ILE A 492 -13.60 27.48 20.55
C ILE A 492 -14.28 28.40 19.53
N LEU A 493 -13.64 28.66 18.39
CA LEU A 493 -14.18 29.51 17.31
C LEU A 493 -15.43 28.91 16.67
N MET A 494 -15.53 27.58 16.62
CA MET A 494 -16.68 26.86 16.06
C MET A 494 -17.99 27.12 16.83
N SER A 495 -17.92 27.51 18.11
CA SER A 495 -19.10 27.88 18.91
C SER A 495 -19.77 29.19 18.45
N THR A 496 -19.05 30.04 17.70
CA THR A 496 -19.50 31.38 17.31
C THR A 496 -19.61 31.49 15.79
N GLU A 497 -20.81 31.72 15.26
CA GLU A 497 -21.06 31.74 13.80
C GLU A 497 -20.13 32.72 13.03
N ALA A 498 -19.89 33.91 13.58
CA ALA A 498 -19.05 34.92 12.94
C ALA A 498 -17.57 34.50 12.76
N ARG A 499 -17.10 33.50 13.52
CA ARG A 499 -15.69 33.06 13.54
C ARG A 499 -15.46 31.72 12.83
N LEU A 500 -16.49 31.16 12.20
CA LEU A 500 -16.44 29.88 11.49
C LEU A 500 -15.40 29.81 10.36
N PRO A 501 -15.19 30.85 9.52
CA PRO A 501 -14.15 30.80 8.48
C PRO A 501 -12.74 30.69 9.07
N GLY A 502 -12.48 31.35 10.20
CA GLY A 502 -11.23 31.23 10.93
C GLY A 502 -11.03 29.82 11.49
N ALA A 503 -12.09 29.21 12.06
CA ALA A 503 -12.05 27.83 12.53
C ALA A 503 -11.69 26.84 11.41
N LEU A 504 -12.30 27.00 10.23
CA LEU A 504 -12.00 26.18 9.05
C LEU A 504 -10.53 26.27 8.66
N GLN A 505 -9.95 27.47 8.67
CA GLN A 505 -8.54 27.68 8.33
C GLN A 505 -7.61 26.94 9.31
N TYR A 506 -7.87 27.05 10.62
CA TYR A 506 -7.07 26.36 11.64
C TYR A 506 -7.21 24.84 11.57
N PHE A 507 -8.41 24.31 11.29
CA PHE A 507 -8.56 22.87 11.10
C PHE A 507 -7.85 22.38 9.84
N LYS A 508 -7.91 23.14 8.74
CA LYS A 508 -7.16 22.81 7.50
C LYS A 508 -5.65 22.80 7.76
N SER A 509 -5.11 23.81 8.45
CA SER A 509 -3.68 23.86 8.76
C SER A 509 -3.22 22.72 9.68
N ALA A 510 -4.06 22.30 10.63
CA ALA A 510 -3.77 21.16 11.52
C ALA A 510 -3.89 19.80 10.80
N ALA A 511 -4.73 19.71 9.76
CA ALA A 511 -4.92 18.53 8.94
C ALA A 511 -3.86 18.35 7.85
N SER A 512 -3.17 19.43 7.46
CA SER A 512 -2.12 19.40 6.45
C SER A 512 -0.90 18.55 6.86
N PRO A 513 -0.22 17.88 5.92
CA PRO A 513 1.08 17.25 6.17
C PRO A 513 2.11 18.29 6.64
N PRO A 514 3.00 17.98 7.61
CA PRO A 514 3.23 16.70 8.26
C PRO A 514 2.36 16.40 9.50
N LYS A 515 1.61 17.39 10.04
CA LYS A 515 0.89 17.33 11.33
C LYS A 515 -0.19 16.23 11.36
N ARG A 516 -1.04 16.20 10.32
CA ARG A 516 -2.10 15.18 10.10
C ARG A 516 -2.95 14.92 11.36
N ASN A 517 -3.37 15.95 12.10
CA ASN A 517 -4.02 15.78 13.40
C ASN A 517 -5.37 15.02 13.30
N LEU A 518 -5.60 14.05 14.20
CA LEU A 518 -6.80 13.19 14.17
C LEU A 518 -8.09 14.00 14.37
N LEU A 519 -8.12 14.87 15.40
CA LEU A 519 -9.30 15.66 15.73
C LEU A 519 -9.61 16.69 14.63
N ALA A 520 -8.58 17.23 13.98
CA ALA A 520 -8.75 18.15 12.86
C ALA A 520 -9.52 17.50 11.70
N TYR A 521 -9.17 16.26 11.32
CA TYR A 521 -9.90 15.52 10.29
C TYR A 521 -11.36 15.31 10.67
N TYR A 522 -11.63 14.95 11.92
CA TYR A 522 -13.00 14.74 12.40
C TYR A 522 -13.84 16.03 12.31
N TYR A 523 -13.32 17.17 12.79
CA TYR A 523 -14.06 18.44 12.72
C TYR A 523 -14.23 18.93 11.28
N LEU A 524 -13.24 18.77 10.41
CA LEU A 524 -13.40 19.07 8.98
C LEU A 524 -14.48 18.21 8.34
N ALA A 525 -14.56 16.92 8.70
CA ALA A 525 -15.60 16.03 8.23
C ALA A 525 -17.00 16.51 8.66
N GLU A 526 -17.18 16.89 9.93
CA GLU A 526 -18.45 17.44 10.42
C GLU A 526 -18.82 18.75 9.73
N MET A 527 -17.86 19.65 9.50
CA MET A 527 -18.11 20.92 8.79
C MET A 527 -18.59 20.66 7.36
N HIS A 528 -17.94 19.77 6.61
CA HIS A 528 -18.34 19.43 5.24
C HIS A 528 -19.64 18.60 5.16
N ARG A 529 -19.92 17.78 6.17
CA ARG A 529 -21.17 17.01 6.24
C ARG A 529 -22.38 17.88 6.57
N LEU A 530 -22.21 18.81 7.52
CA LEU A 530 -23.27 19.72 7.96
C LEU A 530 -23.39 20.98 7.09
N GLY A 531 -22.37 21.31 6.31
CA GLY A 531 -22.32 22.55 5.54
C GLY A 531 -22.04 23.79 6.41
N ILE A 532 -21.27 23.63 7.49
CA ILE A 532 -20.88 24.72 8.39
C ILE A 532 -19.61 25.36 7.83
N ALA A 533 -19.67 26.64 7.47
CA ALA A 533 -18.58 27.40 6.84
C ALA A 533 -18.13 26.94 5.43
N THR A 534 -18.52 25.74 5.01
CA THR A 534 -18.24 25.16 3.69
C THR A 534 -19.55 24.68 3.05
N PRO A 535 -19.62 24.56 1.70
CA PRO A 535 -20.75 23.89 1.09
C PRO A 535 -20.77 22.41 1.50
N VAL A 536 -21.98 21.87 1.65
CA VAL A 536 -22.19 20.44 1.95
C VAL A 536 -21.49 19.61 0.86
N SER A 537 -20.54 18.79 1.26
CA SER A 537 -19.80 17.90 0.36
C SER A 537 -19.64 16.53 0.99
N CYS A 538 -20.43 15.57 0.51
CA CYS A 538 -20.37 14.20 1.00
C CYS A 538 -19.00 13.56 0.69
N GLN A 539 -18.44 13.78 -0.50
CA GLN A 539 -17.18 13.15 -0.92
C GLN A 539 -16.02 13.55 0.00
N VAL A 540 -15.92 14.84 0.33
CA VAL A 540 -14.86 15.34 1.21
C VAL A 540 -15.09 14.88 2.65
N ALA A 541 -16.34 14.86 3.12
CA ALA A 541 -16.66 14.33 4.44
C ALA A 541 -16.29 12.83 4.57
N VAL A 542 -16.63 11.98 3.59
CA VAL A 542 -16.25 10.55 3.58
C VAL A 542 -14.75 10.40 3.71
N ASN A 543 -13.97 11.14 2.90
CA ASN A 543 -12.51 11.03 2.90
C ASN A 543 -11.93 11.36 4.28
N TYR A 544 -12.40 12.42 4.94
CA TYR A 544 -11.93 12.76 6.28
C TYR A 544 -12.37 11.76 7.35
N TYR A 545 -13.62 11.28 7.35
CA TYR A 545 -14.04 10.23 8.29
C TYR A 545 -13.27 8.93 8.10
N LYS A 546 -13.00 8.56 6.84
CA LYS A 546 -12.17 7.41 6.50
C LYS A 546 -10.76 7.56 7.07
N LEU A 547 -10.12 8.72 6.92
CA LEU A 547 -8.81 8.99 7.52
C LEU A 547 -8.82 8.86 9.05
N VAL A 548 -9.89 9.31 9.71
CA VAL A 548 -10.06 9.14 11.17
C VAL A 548 -10.17 7.66 11.53
N ALA A 549 -11.00 6.90 10.82
CA ALA A 549 -11.21 5.48 11.03
C ALA A 549 -9.93 4.66 10.83
N GLU A 550 -9.19 4.89 9.74
CA GLU A 550 -7.93 4.20 9.45
C GLU A 550 -6.81 4.61 10.41
N LYS A 551 -6.78 5.87 10.83
CA LYS A 551 -5.75 6.34 11.77
C LYS A 551 -5.98 5.76 13.16
N GLY A 552 -7.21 5.73 13.64
CA GLY A 552 -7.61 5.26 14.97
C GLY A 552 -7.86 3.75 15.07
N ASP A 553 -6.89 2.95 14.64
CA ASP A 553 -6.92 1.48 14.56
C ASP A 553 -6.92 0.75 15.93
N TRP A 554 -7.25 1.42 17.04
CA TRP A 554 -7.15 0.82 18.39
C TRP A 554 -8.15 -0.30 18.66
N LEU A 555 -9.35 -0.20 18.09
CA LEU A 555 -10.46 -1.11 18.37
C LEU A 555 -10.30 -2.45 17.64
N ASP A 556 -9.59 -2.46 16.51
CA ASP A 556 -9.34 -3.64 15.69
C ASP A 556 -8.03 -3.45 14.90
N PRO A 557 -6.85 -3.73 15.51
CA PRO A 557 -5.53 -3.36 15.00
C PRO A 557 -5.02 -4.28 13.88
N VAL A 558 -5.84 -4.50 12.85
CA VAL A 558 -5.58 -5.47 11.77
C VAL A 558 -4.28 -5.19 10.99
N MET A 559 -3.88 -3.93 10.87
CA MET A 559 -2.66 -3.56 10.14
C MET A 559 -1.40 -3.91 10.93
N GLU A 560 -1.45 -3.79 12.25
CA GLU A 560 -0.33 -4.11 13.12
C GLU A 560 -0.20 -5.62 13.29
N THR A 561 -1.31 -6.36 13.40
CA THR A 561 -1.27 -7.83 13.41
C THR A 561 -0.71 -8.39 12.10
N ALA A 562 -1.10 -7.84 10.94
CA ALA A 562 -0.55 -8.21 9.65
C ALA A 562 0.96 -8.00 9.56
N TYR A 563 1.44 -6.83 10.00
CA TYR A 563 2.86 -6.51 9.96
C TYR A 563 3.69 -7.37 10.93
N ASN A 564 3.16 -7.67 12.11
CA ASN A 564 3.81 -8.56 13.06
C ASN A 564 3.92 -9.99 12.53
N ALA A 565 2.88 -10.50 11.85
CA ALA A 565 2.94 -11.79 11.16
C ALA A 565 3.98 -11.79 10.04
N TYR A 566 4.05 -10.71 9.24
CA TYR A 566 5.06 -10.54 8.19
C TYR A 566 6.49 -10.57 8.76
N ARG A 567 6.73 -9.83 9.86
CA ARG A 567 8.02 -9.83 10.55
C ARG A 567 8.39 -11.18 11.17
N ALA A 568 7.39 -11.96 11.57
CA ALA A 568 7.60 -13.33 12.05
C ALA A 568 7.90 -14.32 10.92
N GLY A 569 7.83 -13.90 9.65
CA GLY A 569 7.99 -14.77 8.48
C GLY A 569 6.77 -15.62 8.16
N ASP A 570 5.62 -15.32 8.75
CA ASP A 570 4.34 -15.99 8.48
C ASP A 570 3.60 -15.26 7.36
N GLU A 571 3.99 -15.56 6.12
CA GLU A 571 3.45 -14.90 4.92
C GLU A 571 1.96 -15.15 4.73
N GLU A 572 1.46 -16.35 5.06
CA GLU A 572 0.05 -16.69 4.88
C GLU A 572 -0.85 -15.88 5.82
N ASN A 573 -0.52 -15.80 7.11
CA ASN A 573 -1.27 -14.96 8.03
C ASN A 573 -1.09 -13.47 7.76
N ALA A 574 0.10 -13.04 7.36
CA ALA A 574 0.31 -11.66 6.94
C ALA A 574 -0.61 -11.29 5.77
N LEU A 575 -0.62 -12.12 4.72
CA LEU A 575 -1.47 -11.95 3.55
C LEU A 575 -2.95 -11.93 3.93
N LEU A 576 -3.41 -12.85 4.78
CA LEU A 576 -4.80 -12.91 5.23
C LEU A 576 -5.23 -11.61 5.93
N HIS A 577 -4.46 -11.12 6.90
CA HIS A 577 -4.78 -9.89 7.62
C HIS A 577 -4.69 -8.66 6.71
N TYR A 578 -3.74 -8.63 5.76
CA TYR A 578 -3.69 -7.57 4.77
C TYR A 578 -4.90 -7.59 3.83
N ILE A 579 -5.40 -8.77 3.43
CA ILE A 579 -6.66 -8.88 2.65
C ILE A 579 -7.84 -8.37 3.49
N MET A 580 -7.94 -8.74 4.77
CA MET A 580 -8.98 -8.22 5.67
C MET A 580 -8.94 -6.69 5.77
N ALA A 581 -7.76 -6.10 5.93
CA ALA A 581 -7.58 -4.66 5.95
C ALA A 581 -7.88 -4.01 4.58
N ALA A 582 -7.49 -4.67 3.48
CA ALA A 582 -7.72 -4.19 2.13
C ALA A 582 -9.22 -4.13 1.78
N GLU A 583 -10.03 -5.08 2.26
CA GLU A 583 -11.49 -5.06 2.12
C GLU A 583 -12.16 -3.95 2.96
N ARG A 584 -11.55 -3.53 4.07
CA ARG A 584 -12.00 -2.38 4.88
C ARG A 584 -11.68 -1.02 4.24
N GLY A 585 -10.85 -1.00 3.19
CA GLY A 585 -10.54 0.18 2.39
C GLY A 585 -9.13 0.77 2.58
N TYR A 586 -8.28 0.15 3.41
CA TYR A 586 -6.92 0.65 3.65
C TYR A 586 -6.08 0.55 2.36
N GLU A 587 -5.67 1.70 1.82
CA GLU A 587 -4.81 1.76 0.61
C GLU A 587 -3.49 1.03 0.83
N VAL A 588 -2.83 1.27 1.97
CA VAL A 588 -1.56 0.62 2.35
C VAL A 588 -1.69 -0.91 2.37
N ALA A 589 -2.83 -1.43 2.85
CA ALA A 589 -3.09 -2.86 2.84
C ALA A 589 -3.27 -3.38 1.41
N GLN A 590 -4.01 -2.67 0.56
CA GLN A 590 -4.22 -3.03 -0.84
C GLN A 590 -2.89 -3.12 -1.60
N SER A 591 -1.99 -2.14 -1.42
CA SER A 591 -0.64 -2.21 -2.00
C SER A 591 0.19 -3.36 -1.43
N ASN A 592 0.07 -3.65 -0.12
CA ASN A 592 0.81 -4.75 0.51
C ASN A 592 0.33 -6.12 0.03
N VAL A 593 -0.98 -6.35 -0.07
CA VAL A 593 -1.54 -7.57 -0.67
C VAL A 593 -1.02 -7.73 -2.09
N ALA A 594 -1.14 -6.69 -2.91
CA ALA A 594 -0.71 -6.74 -4.30
C ALA A 594 0.79 -7.04 -4.40
N TRP A 595 1.62 -6.41 -3.56
CA TRP A 595 3.07 -6.64 -3.52
C TRP A 595 3.47 -8.03 -3.01
N LEU A 596 2.73 -8.62 -2.07
CA LEU A 596 2.95 -10.00 -1.61
C LEU A 596 2.53 -11.01 -2.69
N LEU A 597 1.47 -10.71 -3.45
CA LEU A 597 0.98 -11.59 -4.51
C LEU A 597 1.81 -11.46 -5.82
N ASP A 598 2.39 -10.30 -6.10
CA ASP A 598 3.13 -10.02 -7.34
C ASP A 598 4.43 -10.84 -7.44
N THR A 599 4.49 -11.74 -8.41
CA THR A 599 5.65 -12.61 -8.66
C THR A 599 6.76 -11.93 -9.45
N ASN A 600 6.46 -10.82 -10.15
CA ASN A 600 7.41 -10.11 -11.02
C ASN A 600 8.14 -8.99 -10.26
N LYS A 601 8.95 -9.38 -9.27
CA LYS A 601 9.80 -8.44 -8.52
C LYS A 601 11.17 -8.20 -9.17
N HIS A 602 11.57 -9.03 -10.14
CA HIS A 602 12.87 -8.94 -10.81
C HIS A 602 12.73 -8.48 -12.27
N LEU A 603 13.53 -7.48 -12.65
CA LEU A 603 13.53 -6.87 -13.98
C LEU A 603 14.34 -7.70 -15.02
N LEU A 604 15.26 -8.54 -14.56
CA LEU A 604 16.18 -9.34 -15.37
C LEU A 604 15.94 -10.83 -15.10
N GLU A 605 15.18 -11.48 -15.96
CA GLU A 605 15.15 -12.94 -16.04
C GLU A 605 16.45 -13.42 -16.71
N LEU A 606 17.54 -13.49 -15.95
CA LEU A 606 18.78 -14.10 -16.45
C LEU A 606 18.49 -15.59 -16.75
N PRO A 607 18.85 -16.12 -17.94
CA PRO A 607 18.46 -17.48 -18.31
C PRO A 607 19.09 -18.51 -17.37
N ALA A 608 18.25 -19.31 -16.71
CA ALA A 608 18.45 -20.69 -16.26
C ALA A 608 19.66 -21.07 -15.36
N ILE A 609 20.49 -20.14 -14.88
CA ILE A 609 21.58 -20.48 -13.93
C ILE A 609 21.11 -20.35 -12.46
N PHE A 610 20.07 -19.54 -12.19
CA PHE A 610 19.63 -19.18 -10.82
C PHE A 610 18.26 -19.76 -10.41
N GLY A 611 17.73 -20.73 -11.16
CA GLY A 611 16.43 -21.36 -10.89
C GLY A 611 15.32 -20.87 -11.82
N GLN A 612 14.30 -21.70 -12.03
CA GLN A 612 13.11 -21.30 -12.79
C GLN A 612 12.29 -20.33 -11.93
N PRO A 613 11.72 -19.24 -12.51
CA PRO A 613 10.77 -18.42 -11.78
C PRO A 613 9.61 -19.30 -11.28
N PRO A 614 8.98 -18.95 -10.15
CA PRO A 614 7.84 -19.70 -9.64
C PRO A 614 6.76 -19.80 -10.73
N PRO A 615 6.03 -20.93 -10.81
CA PRO A 615 5.00 -21.11 -11.81
C PRO A 615 3.94 -20.01 -11.68
N ARG A 616 3.60 -19.38 -12.81
CA ARG A 616 2.55 -18.35 -12.88
C ARG A 616 1.20 -18.96 -12.52
N ASP A 617 0.58 -18.45 -11.47
CA ASP A 617 -0.80 -18.78 -11.10
C ASP A 617 -1.73 -17.66 -11.58
N PRO A 618 -2.57 -17.89 -12.60
CA PRO A 618 -3.47 -16.88 -13.14
C PRO A 618 -4.41 -16.27 -12.09
N ARG A 619 -4.84 -17.05 -11.08
CA ARG A 619 -5.76 -16.55 -10.04
C ARG A 619 -5.08 -15.56 -9.11
N ARG A 620 -3.83 -15.86 -8.74
CA ARG A 620 -2.99 -14.98 -7.92
C ARG A 620 -2.68 -13.68 -8.64
N GLU A 621 -2.35 -13.75 -9.92
CA GLU A 621 -2.09 -12.58 -10.77
C GLU A 621 -3.33 -11.71 -10.97
N GLU A 622 -4.51 -12.32 -11.21
CA GLU A 622 -5.79 -11.59 -11.30
C GLU A 622 -6.11 -10.88 -9.96
N LEU A 623 -5.90 -11.55 -8.83
CA LEU A 623 -6.11 -10.96 -7.51
C LEU A 623 -5.16 -9.79 -7.25
N ALA A 624 -3.87 -9.95 -7.58
CA ALA A 624 -2.87 -8.88 -7.48
C ALA A 624 -3.27 -7.67 -8.32
N PHE A 625 -3.74 -7.90 -9.56
CA PHE A 625 -4.24 -6.84 -10.44
C PHE A 625 -5.42 -6.08 -9.84
N ILE A 626 -6.38 -6.79 -9.23
CA ILE A 626 -7.53 -6.18 -8.56
C ILE A 626 -7.07 -5.25 -7.43
N TYR A 627 -6.14 -5.71 -6.58
CA TYR A 627 -5.65 -4.89 -5.46
C TYR A 627 -4.78 -3.72 -5.91
N TRP A 628 -3.93 -3.88 -6.93
CA TRP A 628 -3.22 -2.76 -7.55
C TRP A 628 -4.18 -1.72 -8.11
N SER A 629 -5.25 -2.16 -8.77
CA SER A 629 -6.29 -1.27 -9.30
C SER A 629 -7.03 -0.52 -8.18
N ARG A 630 -7.33 -1.19 -7.07
CA ARG A 630 -7.96 -0.56 -5.90
C ARG A 630 -7.04 0.48 -5.25
N ALA A 631 -5.76 0.17 -5.05
CA ALA A 631 -4.78 1.10 -4.50
C ALA A 631 -4.56 2.31 -5.45
N SER A 632 -4.50 2.07 -6.76
CA SER A 632 -4.41 3.12 -7.80
C SER A 632 -5.58 4.10 -7.75
N ASN A 633 -6.81 3.61 -7.50
CA ASN A 633 -8.00 4.44 -7.34
C ASN A 633 -7.97 5.29 -6.04
N GLN A 634 -7.08 4.97 -5.10
CA GLN A 634 -6.80 5.76 -3.89
C GLN A 634 -5.53 6.61 -4.03
N GLU A 635 -5.18 6.98 -5.27
CA GLU A 635 -4.10 7.90 -5.61
C GLU A 635 -2.68 7.38 -5.30
N ASN A 636 -2.51 6.06 -5.13
CA ASN A 636 -1.17 5.48 -5.10
C ASN A 636 -0.57 5.46 -6.52
N LEU A 637 0.49 6.24 -6.72
CA LEU A 637 1.17 6.40 -8.02
C LEU A 637 1.90 5.14 -8.46
N ASP A 638 2.61 4.47 -7.55
CA ASP A 638 3.36 3.23 -7.86
C ASP A 638 2.39 2.10 -8.19
N ALA A 639 1.27 2.01 -7.47
CA ALA A 639 0.17 1.09 -7.80
C ALA A 639 -0.40 1.37 -9.20
N ARG A 640 -0.60 2.65 -9.54
CA ARG A 640 -1.10 3.05 -10.85
C ARG A 640 -0.11 2.70 -11.98
N MET A 641 1.19 2.86 -11.75
CA MET A 641 2.24 2.39 -12.66
C MET A 641 2.13 0.86 -12.87
N LYS A 642 2.00 0.09 -11.79
CA LYS A 642 1.85 -1.37 -11.86
C LYS A 642 0.62 -1.81 -12.65
N VAL A 643 -0.52 -1.11 -12.51
CA VAL A 643 -1.70 -1.38 -13.33
C VAL A 643 -1.39 -1.21 -14.83
N GLY A 644 -0.62 -0.18 -15.20
CA GLY A 644 -0.14 0.01 -16.57
C GLY A 644 0.72 -1.15 -17.06
N ASP A 645 1.67 -1.60 -16.23
CA ASP A 645 2.54 -2.74 -16.54
C ASP A 645 1.75 -4.04 -16.71
N TYR A 646 0.74 -4.27 -15.87
CA TYR A 646 -0.12 -5.45 -15.97
C TYR A 646 -0.90 -5.47 -17.29
N TYR A 647 -1.44 -4.33 -17.74
CA TYR A 647 -2.06 -4.21 -19.06
C TYR A 647 -1.07 -4.39 -20.20
N TYR A 648 0.16 -3.88 -20.04
CA TYR A 648 1.20 -3.97 -21.05
C TYR A 648 1.68 -5.42 -21.25
N TRP A 649 1.95 -6.14 -20.16
CA TRP A 649 2.42 -7.53 -20.18
C TRP A 649 1.29 -8.55 -20.34
N GLY A 650 0.06 -8.20 -19.96
CA GLY A 650 -1.08 -9.12 -19.93
C GLY A 650 -1.00 -10.10 -18.74
N ILE A 651 -0.63 -9.60 -17.56
CA ILE A 651 -0.53 -10.37 -16.31
C ILE A 651 -1.88 -10.28 -15.59
N GLY A 652 -2.55 -11.39 -15.35
CA GLY A 652 -3.89 -11.42 -14.73
C GLY A 652 -5.02 -10.72 -15.51
N VAL A 653 -4.72 -10.05 -16.63
CA VAL A 653 -5.66 -9.32 -17.48
C VAL A 653 -5.28 -9.47 -18.96
N ASN A 654 -6.25 -9.27 -19.85
CA ASN A 654 -5.98 -9.27 -21.29
C ASN A 654 -5.02 -8.14 -21.66
N LYS A 655 -3.97 -8.50 -22.40
CA LYS A 655 -2.95 -7.56 -22.89
C LYS A 655 -3.60 -6.44 -23.71
N SER A 656 -3.36 -5.19 -23.31
CA SER A 656 -3.85 -4.00 -23.99
C SER A 656 -2.86 -2.85 -23.87
N ALA A 657 -2.14 -2.58 -24.97
CA ALA A 657 -1.17 -1.49 -25.02
C ALA A 657 -1.84 -0.11 -24.97
N GLU A 658 -3.05 0.05 -25.51
CA GLU A 658 -3.79 1.32 -25.48
C GLU A 658 -4.19 1.70 -24.04
N LYS A 659 -4.70 0.73 -23.27
CA LYS A 659 -5.03 0.93 -21.86
C LYS A 659 -3.76 1.27 -21.06
N ALA A 660 -2.67 0.55 -21.27
CA ALA A 660 -1.40 0.85 -20.61
C ALA A 660 -0.91 2.28 -20.92
N ALA A 661 -0.94 2.71 -22.18
CA ALA A 661 -0.55 4.07 -22.56
C ALA A 661 -1.42 5.15 -21.90
N SER A 662 -2.73 4.90 -21.79
CA SER A 662 -3.64 5.84 -21.11
C SER A 662 -3.30 6.01 -19.63
N VAL A 663 -2.90 4.93 -18.96
CA VAL A 663 -2.50 4.94 -17.55
C VAL A 663 -1.19 5.69 -17.38
N TYR A 664 -0.16 5.41 -18.19
CA TYR A 664 1.11 6.15 -18.11
C TYR A 664 0.95 7.63 -18.42
N ARG A 665 0.08 7.99 -19.36
CA ARG A 665 -0.24 9.40 -19.66
C ARG A 665 -0.79 10.14 -18.45
N ILE A 666 -1.75 9.54 -17.75
CA ILE A 666 -2.33 10.13 -16.52
C ILE A 666 -1.23 10.39 -15.47
N ILE A 667 -0.26 9.49 -15.36
CA ILE A 667 0.84 9.63 -14.39
C ILE A 667 1.85 10.68 -14.88
N SER A 668 2.16 10.73 -16.18
CA SER A 668 3.07 11.74 -16.74
C SER A 668 2.53 13.16 -16.60
N ASP A 669 1.21 13.34 -16.65
CA ASP A 669 0.56 14.64 -16.47
C ASP A 669 0.79 15.20 -15.05
N LEU A 670 0.95 14.32 -14.06
CA LEU A 670 1.29 14.71 -12.68
C LEU A 670 2.75 15.16 -12.52
N LYS A 671 3.60 14.94 -13.53
CA LYS A 671 5.03 15.30 -13.57
C LYS A 671 5.93 14.74 -12.46
N TYR A 672 5.43 13.78 -11.69
CA TYR A 672 6.11 13.23 -10.52
C TYR A 672 6.93 11.96 -10.82
N SER A 673 6.55 11.15 -11.81
CA SER A 673 7.22 9.88 -12.12
C SER A 673 8.03 9.97 -13.42
N SER A 674 9.35 9.91 -13.30
CA SER A 674 10.27 9.79 -14.44
C SER A 674 10.05 8.49 -15.22
N MET A 675 9.69 7.40 -14.51
CA MET A 675 9.43 6.10 -15.12
C MET A 675 8.19 6.12 -16.02
N ALA A 676 7.10 6.78 -15.60
CA ALA A 676 5.90 6.92 -16.42
C ALA A 676 6.21 7.64 -17.74
N MET A 677 6.97 8.73 -17.66
CA MET A 677 7.40 9.49 -18.83
C MET A 677 8.29 8.66 -19.74
N TRP A 678 9.26 7.93 -19.17
CA TRP A 678 10.12 7.04 -19.94
C TRP A 678 9.32 5.93 -20.65
N ASN A 679 8.41 5.26 -19.93
CA ASN A 679 7.54 4.22 -20.49
C ASN A 679 6.68 4.78 -21.63
N LEU A 680 6.08 5.96 -21.45
CA LEU A 680 5.28 6.61 -22.49
C LEU A 680 6.12 7.03 -23.70
N GLY A 681 7.34 7.54 -23.46
CA GLY A 681 8.31 7.85 -24.51
C GLY A 681 8.67 6.61 -25.33
N TRP A 682 8.92 5.48 -24.65
CA TRP A 682 9.19 4.19 -25.29
C TRP A 682 7.98 3.68 -26.10
N MET A 683 6.76 3.89 -25.62
CA MET A 683 5.54 3.54 -26.37
C MET A 683 5.39 4.37 -27.65
N HIS A 684 5.65 5.67 -27.59
CA HIS A 684 5.67 6.54 -28.78
C HIS A 684 6.79 6.20 -29.76
N GLU A 685 7.96 5.80 -29.27
CA GLU A 685 9.09 5.38 -30.11
C GLU A 685 8.75 4.14 -30.94
N ASN A 686 8.06 3.16 -30.34
CA ASN A 686 7.74 1.88 -30.97
C ASN A 686 6.35 1.84 -31.63
N GLY A 687 5.48 2.83 -31.36
CA GLY A 687 4.11 2.86 -31.85
C GLY A 687 3.20 1.83 -31.17
N MET A 688 3.42 1.56 -29.88
CA MET A 688 2.68 0.58 -29.10
C MET A 688 1.53 1.26 -28.35
N GLY A 689 0.28 0.98 -28.72
CA GLY A 689 -0.90 1.57 -28.09
C GLY A 689 -1.11 3.07 -28.33
N VAL A 690 -0.11 3.76 -28.90
CA VAL A 690 -0.16 5.14 -29.33
C VAL A 690 0.50 5.25 -30.70
N ALA A 691 0.13 6.26 -31.48
CA ALA A 691 0.77 6.55 -32.75
C ALA A 691 2.27 6.77 -32.56
N LYS A 692 3.05 6.21 -33.49
CA LYS A 692 4.51 6.34 -33.50
C LYS A 692 4.91 7.80 -33.76
N ASP A 693 5.56 8.41 -32.79
CA ASP A 693 6.06 9.79 -32.87
C ASP A 693 7.40 9.90 -32.14
N LEU A 694 8.47 10.04 -32.91
CA LEU A 694 9.83 10.09 -32.39
C LEU A 694 10.15 11.44 -31.71
N HIS A 695 9.49 12.52 -32.10
CA HIS A 695 9.69 13.83 -31.48
C HIS A 695 9.05 13.86 -30.09
N LEU A 696 7.84 13.34 -30.00
CA LEU A 696 7.14 13.24 -28.74
C LEU A 696 7.85 12.26 -27.79
N ALA A 697 8.39 11.15 -28.33
CA ALA A 697 9.24 10.23 -27.57
C ALA A 697 10.46 10.94 -26.96
N LYS A 698 11.21 11.72 -27.77
CA LYS A 698 12.34 12.51 -27.27
C LYS A 698 11.91 13.47 -26.16
N ARG A 699 10.80 14.20 -26.37
CA ARG A 699 10.29 15.15 -25.36
C ARG A 699 9.98 14.46 -24.03
N PHE A 700 9.37 13.28 -24.05
CA PHE A 700 9.09 12.54 -22.82
C PHE A 700 10.36 12.01 -22.15
N TYR A 701 11.37 11.62 -22.92
CA TYR A 701 12.69 11.30 -22.37
C TYR A 701 13.33 12.52 -21.71
N ASP A 702 13.36 13.68 -22.38
CA ASP A 702 13.90 14.92 -21.82
C ASP A 702 13.16 15.29 -20.50
N GLN A 703 11.83 15.21 -20.49
CA GLN A 703 11.01 15.43 -19.29
C GLN A 703 11.30 14.44 -18.15
N ALA A 704 11.60 13.18 -18.46
CA ALA A 704 11.94 12.17 -17.45
C ALA A 704 13.21 12.56 -16.69
N VAL A 705 14.23 13.09 -17.37
CA VAL A 705 15.48 13.57 -16.75
C VAL A 705 15.24 14.83 -15.94
N GLU A 706 14.43 15.77 -16.44
CA GLU A 706 14.07 16.98 -15.70
C GLU A 706 13.35 16.65 -14.37
N SER A 707 12.52 15.60 -14.37
CA SER A 707 11.77 15.19 -13.18
C SER A 707 12.62 14.49 -12.11
N ASN A 708 13.59 13.67 -12.52
CA ASN A 708 14.44 12.91 -11.61
C ASN A 708 15.88 12.81 -12.15
N PRO A 709 16.87 13.38 -11.43
CA PRO A 709 18.27 13.31 -11.87
C PRO A 709 18.81 11.87 -11.90
N ASP A 710 18.28 10.97 -11.07
CA ASP A 710 18.70 9.56 -11.01
C ASP A 710 18.35 8.82 -12.32
N ALA A 711 17.41 9.35 -13.12
CA ALA A 711 17.02 8.81 -14.42
C ALA A 711 17.96 9.20 -15.58
N TYR A 712 19.00 10.02 -15.33
CA TYR A 712 19.88 10.53 -16.38
C TYR A 712 20.50 9.42 -17.24
N LEU A 713 21.19 8.45 -16.64
CA LEU A 713 21.90 7.41 -17.39
C LEU A 713 20.95 6.53 -18.23
N PRO A 714 19.86 5.94 -17.68
CA PRO A 714 18.91 5.16 -18.47
C PRO A 714 18.27 5.94 -19.62
N VAL A 715 17.91 7.19 -19.39
CA VAL A 715 17.30 8.04 -20.42
C VAL A 715 18.31 8.38 -21.51
N MET A 716 19.55 8.72 -21.16
CA MET A 716 20.59 9.02 -22.15
C MET A 716 20.88 7.80 -23.05
N LEU A 717 20.92 6.59 -22.49
CA LEU A 717 21.03 5.36 -23.30
C LEU A 717 19.83 5.17 -24.24
N SER A 718 18.62 5.51 -23.78
CA SER A 718 17.40 5.45 -24.57
C SER A 718 17.39 6.49 -25.68
N LEU A 719 17.87 7.70 -25.40
CA LEU A 719 18.09 8.75 -26.39
C LEU A 719 19.13 8.33 -27.41
N VAL A 720 20.27 7.74 -27.01
CA VAL A 720 21.27 7.22 -27.96
C VAL A 720 20.63 6.17 -28.89
N ASN A 721 19.86 5.22 -28.34
CA ASN A 721 19.13 4.24 -29.12
C ASN A 721 18.14 4.90 -30.10
N LEU A 722 17.38 5.91 -29.65
CA LEU A 722 16.47 6.69 -30.48
C LEU A 722 17.22 7.37 -31.65
N HIS A 723 18.37 8.00 -31.39
CA HIS A 723 19.20 8.63 -32.42
C HIS A 723 19.75 7.60 -33.41
N VAL A 724 20.18 6.42 -32.93
CA VAL A 724 20.62 5.31 -33.79
C VAL A 724 19.48 4.82 -34.69
N LYS A 725 18.25 4.70 -34.16
CA LYS A 725 17.07 4.35 -34.96
C LYS A 725 16.75 5.42 -36.01
N ILE A 726 16.79 6.69 -35.64
CA ILE A 726 16.60 7.82 -36.58
C ILE A 726 17.66 7.75 -37.69
N PHE A 727 18.93 7.56 -37.32
CA PHE A 727 20.02 7.43 -38.27
C PHE A 727 19.85 6.22 -39.21
N TRP A 728 19.43 5.08 -38.67
CA TRP A 728 19.16 3.88 -39.46
C TRP A 728 17.99 4.05 -40.43
N THR A 729 16.87 4.64 -39.98
CA THR A 729 15.72 4.92 -40.85
C THR A 729 16.09 5.89 -41.97
N TRP A 730 16.85 6.93 -41.66
CA TRP A 730 17.43 7.86 -42.63
C TRP A 730 18.31 7.13 -43.65
N LEU A 731 19.17 6.20 -43.21
CA LEU A 731 20.03 5.41 -44.08
C LEU A 731 19.25 4.50 -45.03
N THR A 732 18.19 3.86 -44.52
CA THR A 732 17.35 2.92 -45.30
C THR A 732 16.39 3.60 -46.29
N GLY A 733 16.36 4.94 -46.33
CA GLY A 733 15.57 5.70 -47.30
C GLY A 733 14.15 6.04 -46.84
N GLY A 734 13.80 5.80 -45.57
CA GLY A 734 12.59 6.35 -44.98
C GLY A 734 12.75 7.84 -44.68
N ASP A 735 11.64 8.58 -44.66
CA ASP A 735 11.62 9.93 -44.08
C ASP A 735 11.88 9.77 -42.58
N GLY A 736 13.14 9.99 -42.17
CA GLY A 736 13.66 9.68 -40.83
C GLY A 736 13.00 10.40 -39.63
N LEU A 737 11.86 11.04 -39.85
CA LEU A 737 11.08 11.79 -38.85
C LEU A 737 9.57 11.48 -38.90
N HIS A 738 9.07 10.85 -39.98
CA HIS A 738 7.65 10.52 -40.14
C HIS A 738 7.52 9.03 -40.50
N GLY A 739 7.02 8.23 -39.54
CA GLY A 739 6.65 6.85 -39.84
C GLY A 739 5.51 6.84 -40.86
N ASN A 740 5.75 6.34 -42.07
CA ASN A 740 4.78 6.07 -43.13
C ASN A 740 3.45 6.85 -43.04
N ASP A 741 3.46 8.12 -43.47
CA ASP A 741 2.30 9.01 -43.63
C ASP A 741 1.34 8.53 -44.74
N LYS A 742 0.73 7.35 -44.60
CA LYS A 742 -0.41 6.93 -45.46
C LYS A 742 -1.71 6.70 -44.70
N THR A 743 -1.71 6.72 -43.37
CA THR A 743 -2.92 6.57 -42.53
C THR A 743 -3.34 7.87 -41.82
N ARG A 744 -2.65 8.99 -42.08
CA ARG A 744 -2.79 10.24 -41.29
C ARG A 744 -4.00 11.11 -41.65
N SER A 745 -4.75 10.81 -42.70
CA SER A 745 -5.84 11.68 -43.18
C SER A 745 -7.26 11.15 -42.99
N GLN A 746 -7.46 9.96 -42.41
CA GLN A 746 -8.82 9.42 -42.19
C GLN A 746 -9.24 9.31 -40.72
N GLN A 747 -8.31 9.34 -39.77
CA GLN A 747 -8.64 9.14 -38.35
C GLN A 747 -8.89 10.45 -37.58
N TYR A 748 -8.71 11.60 -38.23
CA TYR A 748 -8.86 12.94 -37.64
C TYR A 748 -10.22 13.60 -37.84
N SER A 749 -11.26 12.88 -38.31
CA SER A 749 -12.62 13.44 -38.42
C SER A 749 -13.66 12.82 -37.48
N GLU A 750 -13.27 11.90 -36.59
CA GLU A 750 -14.23 11.21 -35.68
C GLU A 750 -13.96 11.42 -34.19
N LEU A 751 -12.95 12.21 -33.79
CA LEU A 751 -12.59 12.41 -32.38
C LEU A 751 -12.79 13.84 -31.84
N ASP A 752 -13.44 14.72 -32.60
CA ASP A 752 -13.88 16.04 -32.12
C ASP A 752 -15.36 16.01 -31.68
N GLU A 753 -15.63 15.32 -30.58
CA GLU A 753 -16.72 15.69 -29.66
C GLU A 753 -16.23 15.49 -28.21
N PRO A 754 -16.41 16.48 -27.31
CA PRO A 754 -16.01 16.36 -25.91
C PRO A 754 -17.05 15.50 -25.16
N LYS A 755 -17.02 14.19 -25.37
CA LYS A 755 -17.78 13.24 -24.54
C LYS A 755 -16.98 12.89 -23.30
N ARG A 756 -17.29 13.63 -22.24
CA ARG A 756 -17.28 13.29 -20.81
C ARG A 756 -17.00 11.80 -20.51
N TRP A 757 -15.72 11.43 -20.38
CA TRP A 757 -15.27 10.25 -19.63
C TRP A 757 -14.53 10.72 -18.37
N LEU A 758 -15.31 11.31 -17.46
CA LEU A 758 -14.97 11.43 -16.05
C LEU A 758 -15.82 10.36 -15.33
N TYR A 759 -15.17 9.53 -14.52
CA TYR A 759 -15.77 8.49 -13.67
C TYR A 759 -16.51 7.35 -14.38
N PHE A 760 -15.78 6.40 -14.94
CA PHE A 760 -16.22 5.00 -14.96
C PHE A 760 -14.98 4.10 -14.85
N ALA A 761 -14.60 3.75 -13.62
CA ALA A 761 -13.97 2.47 -13.38
C ALA A 761 -15.02 1.43 -13.78
N GLU A 762 -14.74 0.67 -14.83
CA GLU A 762 -15.67 -0.34 -15.33
C GLU A 762 -15.95 -1.32 -14.20
N ARG A 763 -17.25 -1.38 -13.87
CA ARG A 763 -17.87 -2.35 -12.99
C ARG A 763 -17.40 -3.75 -13.37
N SER A 764 -17.24 -4.56 -12.34
CA SER A 764 -16.97 -5.99 -12.42
C SER A 764 -17.91 -6.69 -13.42
N ASP A 765 -17.39 -7.02 -14.60
CA ASP A 765 -17.89 -8.11 -15.44
C ASP A 765 -16.74 -9.08 -15.72
N VAL A 766 -16.40 -9.87 -14.69
CA VAL A 766 -15.87 -11.21 -14.88
C VAL A 766 -16.99 -12.15 -14.45
N GLY A 767 -17.89 -12.46 -15.38
CA GLY A 767 -19.00 -13.37 -15.15
C GLY A 767 -20.05 -13.35 -16.27
N ASN A 768 -19.99 -14.37 -17.14
CA ASN A 768 -20.99 -14.79 -18.14
C ASN A 768 -20.87 -14.23 -19.57
N ALA A 769 -20.60 -15.14 -20.50
CA ALA A 769 -20.70 -14.96 -21.94
C ALA A 769 -22.05 -15.48 -22.46
N VAL A 770 -22.81 -14.68 -23.23
CA VAL A 770 -23.90 -15.09 -24.16
C VAL A 770 -24.06 -13.99 -25.25
N PRO A 771 -24.41 -14.29 -26.53
CA PRO A 771 -23.89 -13.57 -27.69
C PRO A 771 -24.76 -12.44 -28.26
N GLN A 772 -24.12 -11.69 -29.16
CA GLN A 772 -24.56 -10.55 -29.97
C GLN A 772 -25.97 -10.66 -30.59
N THR A 773 -26.67 -9.52 -30.61
CA THR A 773 -27.50 -9.10 -31.76
C THR A 773 -27.37 -7.58 -31.96
N GLU A 774 -27.12 -7.19 -33.20
CA GLU A 774 -27.14 -5.82 -33.72
C GLU A 774 -28.60 -5.31 -33.73
N ASP A 775 -28.80 -4.01 -33.48
CA ASP A 775 -29.63 -3.16 -34.35
C ASP A 775 -29.51 -1.68 -33.93
N LEU A 776 -29.39 -0.84 -34.95
CA LEU A 776 -29.23 0.61 -34.94
C LEU A 776 -30.53 1.31 -34.53
N ASP A 777 -30.44 2.42 -33.81
CA ASP A 777 -31.11 3.68 -34.20
C ASP A 777 -30.71 4.85 -33.28
N GLU A 778 -30.22 5.89 -33.96
CA GLU A 778 -29.81 7.19 -33.44
C GLU A 778 -31.04 8.12 -33.42
N HIS A 779 -31.25 8.92 -32.36
CA HIS A 779 -31.73 10.32 -32.40
C HIS A 779 -32.13 10.89 -31.01
N ALA A 780 -31.83 12.19 -30.84
CA ALA A 780 -32.38 13.16 -29.89
C ALA A 780 -31.70 13.37 -28.51
N HIS A 781 -30.82 14.39 -28.46
CA HIS A 781 -30.46 15.11 -27.23
C HIS A 781 -31.43 16.28 -26.95
N PRO A 782 -31.97 16.44 -25.72
CA PRO A 782 -32.40 17.74 -25.23
C PRO A 782 -31.36 18.36 -24.28
N ARG A 783 -30.94 19.59 -24.59
CA ARG A 783 -30.10 20.45 -23.76
C ARG A 783 -30.83 20.87 -22.47
N ARG A 784 -30.11 20.92 -21.34
CA ARG A 784 -30.46 21.69 -20.11
C ARG A 784 -29.22 21.87 -19.21
N PRO A 785 -29.23 22.81 -18.23
CA PRO A 785 -28.41 24.02 -18.27
C PRO A 785 -27.29 24.07 -17.22
N ASN A 786 -26.38 25.02 -17.44
CA ASN A 786 -25.26 25.42 -16.59
C ASN A 786 -25.56 25.36 -15.09
N THR A 787 -24.83 24.49 -14.39
CA THR A 787 -24.52 24.63 -12.97
C THR A 787 -23.02 24.43 -12.84
N GLU A 788 -22.33 25.55 -12.63
CA GLU A 788 -20.90 25.60 -12.32
C GLU A 788 -20.67 24.84 -11.01
N SER A 789 -19.83 23.81 -11.06
CA SER A 789 -19.26 23.18 -9.86
C SER A 789 -18.00 23.97 -9.46
N PRO A 790 -17.81 24.35 -8.19
CA PRO A 790 -16.61 25.05 -7.77
C PRO A 790 -15.43 24.07 -7.78
N ASP A 791 -14.39 24.47 -8.51
CA ASP A 791 -13.10 23.81 -8.69
C ASP A 791 -12.16 24.23 -7.54
N TRP A 792 -11.51 23.29 -6.86
CA TRP A 792 -10.63 23.54 -5.70
C TRP A 792 -9.24 23.01 -6.07
N ASP A 793 -8.61 23.80 -6.93
CA ASP A 793 -7.27 23.61 -7.47
C ASP A 793 -6.24 24.29 -6.53
N ILE A 794 -5.67 23.51 -5.61
CA ILE A 794 -4.64 23.99 -4.64
C ILE A 794 -3.28 24.23 -5.34
N GLY A 795 -3.13 23.91 -6.63
CA GLY A 795 -1.90 24.15 -7.39
C GLY A 795 -1.69 25.60 -7.82
N ARG A 796 -2.74 26.42 -7.93
CA ARG A 796 -2.64 27.75 -8.56
C ARG A 796 -2.20 28.87 -7.61
N GLU A 797 -2.39 28.74 -6.30
CA GLU A 797 -1.95 29.77 -5.33
C GLU A 797 -0.42 29.76 -5.12
N GLY A 798 0.24 28.60 -5.15
CA GLY A 798 1.70 28.52 -5.10
C GLY A 798 2.38 29.17 -6.32
N GLU A 799 1.76 29.05 -7.49
CA GLU A 799 2.25 29.64 -8.74
C GLU A 799 2.01 31.15 -8.79
N HIS A 800 0.90 31.65 -8.22
CA HIS A 800 0.63 33.08 -8.11
C HIS A 800 1.49 33.78 -7.05
N ILE A 801 1.81 33.13 -5.94
CA ILE A 801 2.68 33.70 -4.89
C ILE A 801 4.13 33.79 -5.39
N THR A 802 4.66 32.74 -6.01
CA THR A 802 6.03 32.73 -6.58
C THR A 802 6.20 33.69 -7.76
N LYS A 803 5.21 33.78 -8.66
CA LYS A 803 5.22 34.76 -9.77
C LYS A 803 5.02 36.21 -9.30
N LYS A 804 4.31 36.45 -8.19
CA LYS A 804 4.11 37.80 -7.63
C LYS A 804 5.34 38.25 -6.83
N TYR A 805 5.98 37.35 -6.08
CA TYR A 805 7.22 37.64 -5.33
C TYR A 805 8.40 37.95 -6.26
N THR A 806 8.52 37.22 -7.37
CA THR A 806 9.56 37.46 -8.40
C THR A 806 9.32 38.76 -9.16
N LYS A 807 8.05 39.11 -9.45
CA LYS A 807 7.71 40.34 -10.18
C LYS A 807 7.89 41.61 -9.35
N ASP A 808 7.47 41.62 -8.08
CA ASP A 808 7.61 42.77 -7.18
C ASP A 808 9.08 43.06 -6.82
N ARG A 809 9.93 42.02 -6.73
CA ARG A 809 11.38 42.21 -6.45
C ARG A 809 12.14 42.70 -7.67
N ARG A 810 11.79 42.21 -8.87
CA ARG A 810 12.33 42.69 -10.15
C ARG A 810 12.01 44.16 -10.39
N GLN A 811 10.82 44.60 -10.00
CA GLN A 811 10.38 45.99 -10.14
C GLN A 811 11.11 46.94 -9.18
N ARG A 812 11.40 46.51 -7.94
CA ARG A 812 12.23 47.28 -6.98
C ARG A 812 13.71 47.36 -7.37
N MET A 813 14.24 46.34 -8.04
CA MET A 813 15.65 46.33 -8.48
C MET A 813 15.87 47.13 -9.77
N LEU A 814 14.88 47.17 -10.67
CA LEU A 814 14.90 48.08 -11.84
C LEU A 814 14.82 49.56 -11.45
N GLU A 815 14.14 49.88 -10.33
CA GLU A 815 14.13 51.22 -9.75
C GLU A 815 15.45 51.59 -9.04
N ALA A 816 16.31 50.60 -8.75
CA ALA A 816 17.62 50.79 -8.09
C ALA A 816 18.81 50.88 -9.07
N GLY A 817 18.62 50.58 -10.36
CA GLY A 817 19.61 50.84 -11.41
C GLY A 817 20.83 49.91 -11.44
N GLU A 818 20.71 48.65 -10.97
CA GLU A 818 21.78 47.65 -11.04
C GLU A 818 21.52 46.63 -12.17
N ASP A 819 22.55 46.32 -12.96
CA ASP A 819 22.51 45.34 -14.06
C ASP A 819 22.49 43.90 -13.53
N PHE A 820 21.67 43.03 -14.13
CA PHE A 820 21.44 41.65 -13.69
C PHE A 820 22.32 40.66 -14.45
N ASP A 821 23.29 40.03 -13.76
CA ASP A 821 24.07 38.89 -14.26
C ASP A 821 23.49 37.56 -13.72
N GLU A 822 23.02 36.71 -14.62
CA GLU A 822 22.24 35.50 -14.31
C GLU A 822 23.09 34.36 -13.70
N ASP A 823 24.41 34.38 -13.95
CA ASP A 823 25.37 33.40 -13.44
C ASP A 823 25.76 33.62 -11.96
N ASP A 824 25.73 34.87 -11.48
CA ASP A 824 25.99 35.19 -10.07
C ASP A 824 24.80 34.77 -9.20
N PHE A 825 23.57 34.84 -9.74
CA PHE A 825 22.36 34.33 -9.07
C PHE A 825 22.42 32.81 -8.84
N ILE A 826 22.93 32.04 -9.81
CA ILE A 826 23.08 30.58 -9.67
C ILE A 826 24.16 30.23 -8.64
N ARG A 827 25.24 31.02 -8.57
CA ARG A 827 26.30 30.86 -7.56
C ARG A 827 25.84 31.22 -6.14
N GLU A 828 25.09 32.30 -5.99
CA GLU A 828 24.56 32.73 -4.68
C GLU A 828 23.46 31.78 -4.19
N ALA A 829 22.61 31.27 -5.09
CA ALA A 829 21.58 30.27 -4.78
C ALA A 829 22.17 28.90 -4.40
N ALA A 830 23.31 28.52 -4.99
CA ALA A 830 24.04 27.31 -4.62
C ALA A 830 24.70 27.43 -3.23
N ASN A 831 25.18 28.63 -2.86
CA ASN A 831 25.83 28.88 -1.58
C ASN A 831 24.84 29.19 -0.43
N GLY A 832 23.64 29.71 -0.75
CA GLY A 832 22.59 30.01 0.23
C GLY A 832 21.78 28.81 0.74
N ALA A 833 21.96 27.62 0.14
CA ALA A 833 21.33 26.37 0.57
C ALA A 833 22.13 25.58 1.61
N GLN A 834 23.33 26.03 1.99
CA GLN A 834 24.16 25.44 3.04
C GLN A 834 24.15 26.30 4.30
N GLY A 835 23.07 26.19 5.06
CA GLY A 835 22.96 26.82 6.36
C GLY A 835 21.79 26.25 7.13
N LEU A 836 21.99 25.07 7.75
CA LEU A 836 21.38 24.57 9.00
C LEU A 836 21.43 23.04 9.05
N GLY A 837 22.51 22.52 9.65
CA GLY A 837 22.66 21.13 10.09
C GLY A 837 23.81 21.07 11.11
N PRO A 838 23.64 20.46 12.30
CA PRO A 838 24.70 20.40 13.31
C PRO A 838 25.71 19.28 12.97
N ASP A 839 26.98 19.66 13.06
CA ASP A 839 28.18 18.85 13.32
C ASP A 839 28.59 17.71 12.36
N GLY A 840 29.59 18.01 11.53
CA GLY A 840 30.95 17.54 11.84
C GLY A 840 31.34 16.11 11.43
N TYR A 841 31.43 15.86 10.12
CA TYR A 841 32.37 14.88 9.54
C TYR A 841 33.12 15.54 8.37
N PRO A 842 34.46 15.45 8.30
CA PRO A 842 35.18 15.91 7.12
C PRO A 842 34.95 14.93 5.97
N ASP A 843 34.25 15.39 4.94
CA ASP A 843 34.15 14.70 3.66
C ASP A 843 35.53 14.63 3.01
N ASN A 844 36.10 13.42 3.00
CA ASN A 844 37.41 13.11 2.44
C ASN A 844 37.38 12.84 0.92
N SER A 845 36.32 13.24 0.22
CA SER A 845 36.20 13.05 -1.23
C SER A 845 36.93 14.10 -2.10
N ARG A 846 37.66 15.05 -1.49
CA ARG A 846 38.40 16.13 -2.21
C ARG A 846 39.93 15.97 -2.26
N ARG A 847 40.47 14.75 -2.14
CA ARG A 847 41.93 14.52 -2.14
C ARG A 847 42.47 13.50 -3.15
N LEU A 848 41.79 13.30 -4.27
CA LEU A 848 42.31 12.53 -5.42
C LEU A 848 42.13 13.29 -6.75
N ARG A 849 42.38 14.60 -6.74
CA ARG A 849 42.49 15.41 -7.96
C ARG A 849 43.54 16.48 -7.71
N ASP A 850 44.79 16.05 -7.69
CA ASP A 850 45.99 16.89 -7.80
C ASP A 850 47.20 15.96 -7.83
N GLU A 851 47.27 15.12 -8.86
CA GLU A 851 48.48 14.40 -9.31
C GLU A 851 48.05 13.64 -10.57
N ASP A 852 48.22 14.27 -11.74
CA ASP A 852 48.45 13.65 -13.06
C ASP A 852 48.44 14.77 -14.12
N LEU A 853 49.47 15.62 -14.06
CA LEU A 853 49.81 16.60 -15.10
C LEU A 853 50.93 15.99 -15.95
N SER A 854 50.57 15.07 -16.86
CA SER A 854 51.38 14.73 -18.03
C SER A 854 50.68 13.71 -18.95
N ASP A 855 49.53 14.03 -19.56
CA ASP A 855 48.96 13.21 -20.66
C ASP A 855 48.09 14.03 -21.66
N GLU A 856 48.18 15.37 -21.67
CA GLU A 856 47.32 16.24 -22.51
C GLU A 856 47.69 16.29 -24.01
N GLU A 857 48.70 15.56 -24.49
CA GLU A 857 49.16 15.68 -25.89
C GLU A 857 48.76 14.50 -26.80
N TYR A 858 48.16 13.42 -26.24
CA TYR A 858 47.74 12.24 -27.03
C TYR A 858 46.24 12.14 -27.31
N ASP A 859 45.38 12.84 -26.57
CA ASP A 859 43.92 12.74 -26.73
C ASP A 859 43.38 13.57 -27.93
N GLU A 860 44.03 14.69 -28.29
CA GLU A 860 43.58 15.58 -29.38
C GLU A 860 43.65 14.88 -30.76
N LEU A 861 44.69 14.05 -30.98
CA LEU A 861 44.87 13.28 -32.21
C LEU A 861 43.91 12.09 -32.33
N VAL A 862 43.57 11.45 -31.21
CA VAL A 862 42.60 10.35 -31.21
C VAL A 862 41.20 10.89 -31.47
N GLU A 863 40.86 12.05 -30.90
CA GLU A 863 39.61 12.76 -31.18
C GLU A 863 39.49 13.13 -32.66
N ASP A 864 40.52 13.74 -33.26
CA ASP A 864 40.52 14.14 -34.67
C ASP A 864 40.41 12.95 -35.63
N VAL A 865 41.08 11.83 -35.33
CA VAL A 865 40.99 10.61 -36.15
C VAL A 865 39.61 9.95 -36.02
N VAL A 866 39.01 9.94 -34.83
CA VAL A 866 37.64 9.46 -34.62
C VAL A 866 36.64 10.33 -35.39
N ILE A 867 36.83 11.64 -35.38
CA ILE A 867 35.99 12.60 -36.11
C ILE A 867 36.13 12.39 -37.63
N LEU A 868 37.36 12.29 -38.17
CA LEU A 868 37.60 12.07 -39.60
C LEU A 868 37.09 10.70 -40.08
N THR A 869 37.22 9.65 -39.27
CA THR A 869 36.68 8.32 -39.60
C THR A 869 35.16 8.32 -39.58
N LEU A 870 34.52 9.01 -38.62
CA LEU A 870 33.08 9.25 -38.62
C LEU A 870 32.62 10.00 -39.87
N PHE A 871 33.33 11.05 -40.28
CA PHE A 871 33.01 11.79 -41.51
C PHE A 871 33.12 10.92 -42.77
N ALA A 872 34.16 10.08 -42.87
CA ALA A 872 34.32 9.16 -44.00
C ALA A 872 33.20 8.10 -44.03
N VAL A 873 32.82 7.57 -42.87
CA VAL A 873 31.68 6.62 -42.75
C VAL A 873 30.37 7.31 -43.14
N ILE A 874 30.10 8.52 -42.65
CA ILE A 874 28.91 9.30 -43.01
C ILE A 874 28.89 9.59 -44.51
N ALA A 875 30.00 10.03 -45.10
CA ALA A 875 30.10 10.28 -46.54
C ALA A 875 29.84 9.02 -47.37
N GLY A 876 30.38 7.87 -46.96
CA GLY A 876 30.12 6.57 -47.57
C GLY A 876 28.65 6.16 -47.49
N LEU A 877 28.00 6.40 -46.35
CA LEU A 877 26.60 6.10 -46.13
C LEU A 877 25.65 7.03 -46.91
N VAL A 878 25.96 8.34 -46.99
CA VAL A 878 25.28 9.32 -47.86
C VAL A 878 25.38 8.88 -49.32
N TYR A 879 26.56 8.45 -49.76
CA TYR A 879 26.79 7.97 -51.12
C TYR A 879 25.96 6.72 -51.42
N ILE A 880 25.94 5.74 -50.51
CA ILE A 880 25.12 4.52 -50.63
C ILE A 880 23.63 4.85 -50.73
N ARG A 881 23.13 5.80 -49.92
CA ARG A 881 21.73 6.24 -49.97
C ARG A 881 21.40 6.95 -51.29
N GLN A 882 22.24 7.88 -51.73
CA GLN A 882 22.07 8.55 -53.03
C GLN A 882 22.02 7.54 -54.18
N ASN A 883 22.84 6.49 -54.11
CA ASN A 883 22.85 5.45 -55.14
C ASN A 883 21.58 4.59 -55.11
N ARG A 884 21.05 4.24 -53.93
CA ARG A 884 19.75 3.55 -53.81
C ARG A 884 18.58 4.39 -54.29
N LEU A 885 18.54 5.68 -53.97
CA LEU A 885 17.50 6.60 -54.47
C LEU A 885 17.54 6.72 -56.00
N ARG A 886 18.75 6.73 -56.59
CA ARG A 886 18.92 6.67 -58.06
C ARG A 886 18.41 5.36 -58.66
N GLN A 887 18.60 4.23 -57.98
CA GLN A 887 18.08 2.93 -58.43
C GLN A 887 16.55 2.85 -58.34
N GLN A 888 15.93 3.38 -57.28
CA GLN A 888 14.46 3.41 -57.14
C GLN A 888 13.80 4.42 -58.09
N ALA A 889 14.49 5.51 -58.44
CA ALA A 889 14.04 6.45 -59.46
C ALA A 889 14.14 5.91 -60.90
N GLN A 890 14.80 4.75 -61.10
CA GLN A 890 15.05 4.15 -62.42
C GLN A 890 14.15 2.96 -62.77
N GLU A 891 13.07 2.67 -62.02
CA GLU A 891 12.03 1.73 -62.47
C GLU A 891 10.81 2.46 -63.07
N PRO A 892 10.81 2.75 -64.39
CA PRO A 892 9.61 2.67 -65.20
C PRO A 892 9.61 1.37 -66.02
N GLN A 893 8.48 0.65 -65.95
CA GLN A 893 7.92 -0.28 -66.94
C GLN A 893 8.81 -0.62 -68.16
N ALA A 894 9.32 -1.86 -68.28
CA ALA A 894 9.21 -2.67 -69.50
C ALA A 894 9.94 -4.02 -69.41
N GLN A 895 9.33 -5.00 -70.06
CA GLN A 895 9.72 -6.38 -70.30
C GLN A 895 11.08 -6.55 -71.02
N GLY A 896 11.75 -7.68 -70.80
CA GLY A 896 12.58 -8.29 -71.85
C GLY A 896 13.96 -8.80 -71.45
N ALA A 897 14.04 -10.12 -71.20
CA ALA A 897 15.12 -11.05 -71.58
C ALA A 897 16.59 -10.80 -71.18
N ASN A 898 17.15 -11.81 -70.48
CA ASN A 898 18.50 -12.40 -70.60
C ASN A 898 19.69 -11.45 -70.87
N ASN A 899 20.67 -11.37 -69.97
CA ASN A 899 21.67 -12.40 -69.69
C ASN A 899 22.85 -11.81 -68.87
N GLN A 900 23.27 -12.60 -67.88
CA GLN A 900 24.66 -12.85 -67.44
C GLN A 900 25.56 -11.71 -66.93
N ASN A 901 25.76 -11.75 -65.61
CA ASN A 901 27.06 -11.82 -64.91
C ASN A 901 28.28 -11.22 -65.63
N GLN A 902 28.72 -10.05 -65.16
CA GLN A 902 30.10 -9.72 -64.77
C GLN A 902 30.16 -8.23 -64.38
N GLY A 903 30.21 -7.93 -63.09
CA GLY A 903 30.26 -6.51 -62.66
C GLY A 903 30.54 -6.25 -61.18
N ILE A 904 31.04 -7.22 -60.42
CA ILE A 904 31.31 -7.03 -58.97
C ILE A 904 32.80 -7.20 -58.61
N ILE A 905 33.64 -7.66 -59.54
CA ILE A 905 35.09 -7.86 -59.29
C ILE A 905 35.95 -6.70 -59.86
N GLY A 906 35.42 -5.87 -60.78
CA GLY A 906 36.15 -4.73 -61.34
C GLY A 906 36.23 -3.49 -60.43
N ALA A 907 35.20 -3.22 -59.63
CA ALA A 907 35.16 -2.01 -58.78
C ALA A 907 35.98 -2.12 -57.49
N LEU A 908 36.34 -3.35 -57.07
CA LEU A 908 37.17 -3.60 -55.89
C LEU A 908 38.68 -3.46 -56.19
N GLN A 909 39.10 -3.40 -57.45
CA GLN A 909 40.53 -3.23 -57.81
C GLN A 909 40.94 -1.76 -58.05
N GLU A 910 40.02 -0.85 -58.34
CA GLU A 910 40.36 0.58 -58.52
C GLU A 910 40.35 1.37 -57.21
N GLY A 911 39.59 0.95 -56.19
CA GLY A 911 39.60 1.58 -54.86
C GLY A 911 40.90 1.39 -54.07
N TRP A 912 41.58 0.26 -54.27
CA TRP A 912 42.87 -0.03 -53.62
C TRP A 912 44.06 0.74 -54.23
N GLY A 913 43.91 1.28 -55.44
CA GLY A 913 44.96 2.08 -56.11
C GLY A 913 45.05 3.53 -55.61
N VAL A 914 43.96 4.08 -55.07
CA VAL A 914 43.90 5.47 -54.59
C VAL A 914 44.44 5.59 -53.16
N ILE A 915 44.19 4.60 -52.30
CA ILE A 915 44.67 4.57 -50.91
C ILE A 915 46.20 4.40 -50.84
N ARG A 916 46.81 3.70 -51.80
CA ARG A 916 48.28 3.54 -51.87
C ARG A 916 49.03 4.78 -52.36
N ARG A 917 48.35 5.78 -52.93
CA ARG A 917 48.95 7.07 -53.33
C ARG A 917 48.79 8.17 -52.26
N PHE A 918 47.96 7.95 -51.24
CA PHE A 918 47.74 8.95 -50.18
C PHE A 918 48.58 8.67 -48.92
N PHE A 919 49.12 7.46 -48.77
CA PHE A 919 50.03 7.06 -47.67
C PHE A 919 51.50 6.89 -48.12
N GLY A 920 51.87 7.46 -49.27
CA GLY A 920 53.24 7.49 -49.79
C GLY A 920 53.80 8.89 -49.80
#